data_AF-A0A4R2KIP0-F1
#
_entry.id   AF-A0A4R2KIP0-F1
#
_cell.length_a   1.000
_cell.length_b   1.000
_cell.length_c   1.000
_cell.angle_alpha   90.00
_cell.angle_beta   90.00
_cell.angle_gamma   90.00
#
_symmetry.space_group_name_H-M   'P 1'
#
loop_
_entity.id
_entity.type
_entity.pdbx_description
1 polymer ?
#
loop_
_entity_poly.entity_id
_entity_poly.type
_entity_poly.pdbx_seq_one_letter_code
_entity_poly.pdbx_strand_id
1 'polypeptide(L)'
;MTLRSAVDLTADLSGYSSVTQVNAIESLGNSDLSLTASGTQDVSVAGVTGAATTSGGNSVTVDQANVAVGTPSARNVTVSGAAGPVDVEVTGAAYTAATATGTLDSVVAVTGGSTINVTQSASSDTSAAAADTTAATITQGAVNVTGGASTTEVNVKQDKAVTANDAVPGDALVPATQEVTFGALATGDSVTIAFDGDAGLERLTFTAKKALTAAEVAAAFANLAKDADQGTASAEQGIYTDLLSTNDWTSGEAVAVSATQSKVTFSNAVNLTPTDGGNTSIVASGDGGVTDSAPTNGTAAVTAESGVMGVANGQVSIDDTAANSIKTITVDGYATGSTIGDTNATEALETLSLKNAQTTATMTVADTAATLALTLEALGSSATVDAVLTFTNAPTTLNVTSTGSNYVNLTAAATKALTVGGTGLLDIDATDLAALETATVTGSAGLKLNGAENDTLTAVDTTGTTGTVTATINGDLATYTGGAGVDNVSVANPGTAISKAISLGAGDDTLDLSAATPAIPTADLAGGEGTDTLVLAAADAVSLSGAATFEGKISGFERLSVEAVAATGTIDLDNLDDINYVVTAGNGGGFDLTLDNMLSGATVELTAASAVGDDTIVSLKDDTGTSDLVNIITSAANGVNVGQVTADKVESIGISTVDKTSGAGVSTNTLTLDADAATSIDVDGSGNLVLTLSASSTEVATVDASAMTGALTLVTLQGDSGATTVTGGSGSDTLTAAGAGDVLVGGAGSDTLKVTTGIATTLTGGAGTDCEGQK
;
A
#
# COMPACT_ATOMS: atom_id res chain seq x y z
N MET A 1 -7.82 -55.66 13.82
CA MET A 1 -7.67 -56.44 12.57
C MET A 1 -6.94 -55.55 11.57
N THR A 2 -5.94 -56.06 10.86
CA THR A 2 -5.22 -55.28 9.85
C THR A 2 -5.42 -55.92 8.48
N LEU A 3 -5.96 -55.16 7.53
CA LEU A 3 -6.14 -55.53 6.14
C LEU A 3 -5.04 -54.85 5.33
N ARG A 4 -4.36 -55.61 4.47
CA ARG A 4 -3.38 -55.07 3.54
C ARG A 4 -3.72 -55.58 2.15
N SER A 5 -3.88 -54.67 1.21
CA SER A 5 -4.16 -55.01 -0.18
C SER A 5 -3.20 -54.27 -1.12
N ALA A 6 -2.97 -54.88 -2.28
CA ALA A 6 -2.23 -54.31 -3.40
C ALA A 6 -3.11 -54.21 -4.67
N VAL A 7 -4.42 -54.42 -4.49
CA VAL A 7 -5.50 -54.37 -5.47
C VAL A 7 -6.74 -53.84 -4.75
N ASP A 8 -7.81 -53.58 -5.49
CA ASP A 8 -9.08 -53.10 -4.90
C ASP A 8 -9.53 -54.01 -3.74
N LEU A 9 -9.86 -53.39 -2.62
CA LEU A 9 -10.23 -54.07 -1.39
C LEU A 9 -11.67 -53.74 -1.04
N THR A 10 -12.56 -54.73 -1.11
CA THR A 10 -13.93 -54.64 -0.60
C THR A 10 -14.11 -55.62 0.56
N ALA A 11 -14.53 -55.14 1.73
CA ALA A 11 -14.78 -56.00 2.89
C ALA A 11 -15.95 -55.52 3.75
N ASP A 12 -16.81 -56.47 4.17
CA ASP A 12 -17.82 -56.25 5.21
C ASP A 12 -17.39 -56.95 6.50
N LEU A 13 -17.12 -56.15 7.52
CA LEU A 13 -16.65 -56.55 8.84
C LEU A 13 -17.72 -56.35 9.92
N SER A 14 -18.94 -55.93 9.55
CA SER A 14 -20.02 -55.65 10.49
C SER A 14 -20.42 -56.85 11.35
N GLY A 15 -20.26 -58.07 10.83
CA GLY A 15 -20.56 -59.32 11.54
C GLY A 15 -19.51 -59.76 12.58
N TYR A 16 -18.35 -59.10 12.64
CA TYR A 16 -17.22 -59.52 13.50
C TYR A 16 -17.24 -58.79 14.85
N SER A 17 -18.19 -59.13 15.72
CA SER A 17 -18.42 -58.45 17.01
C SER A 17 -17.26 -58.46 18.01
N SER A 18 -16.26 -59.34 17.84
CA SER A 18 -15.04 -59.35 18.66
C SER A 18 -13.95 -58.41 18.18
N VAL A 19 -14.08 -57.87 16.97
CA VAL A 19 -13.14 -56.88 16.42
C VAL A 19 -13.57 -55.51 16.92
N THR A 20 -12.62 -54.76 17.49
CA THR A 20 -12.86 -53.38 17.97
C THR A 20 -12.12 -52.35 17.16
N GLN A 21 -11.13 -52.76 16.35
CA GLN A 21 -10.32 -51.89 15.51
C GLN A 21 -10.05 -52.58 14.16
N VAL A 22 -10.19 -51.83 13.07
CA VAL A 22 -9.94 -52.23 11.69
C VAL A 22 -8.97 -51.23 11.08
N ASN A 23 -7.77 -51.68 10.73
CA ASN A 23 -6.79 -50.86 10.02
C ASN A 23 -6.63 -51.41 8.60
N ALA A 24 -7.07 -50.68 7.59
CA ALA A 24 -6.85 -51.01 6.20
C ALA A 24 -5.75 -50.13 5.62
N ILE A 25 -4.72 -50.78 5.08
CA ILE A 25 -3.57 -50.10 4.48
C ILE A 25 -3.45 -50.58 3.04
N GLU A 26 -3.55 -49.65 2.09
CA GLU A 26 -3.14 -49.94 0.72
C GLU A 26 -1.63 -49.80 0.57
N SER A 27 -1.02 -50.78 -0.11
CA SER A 27 0.43 -50.91 -0.19
C SER A 27 0.99 -50.51 -1.55
N LEU A 28 0.18 -50.52 -2.62
CA LEU A 28 0.65 -50.36 -4.01
C LEU A 28 -0.50 -49.90 -4.95
N GLY A 29 -0.41 -48.68 -5.49
CA GLY A 29 -1.16 -48.26 -6.69
C GLY A 29 -2.60 -47.78 -6.48
N ASN A 30 -3.19 -47.29 -7.58
CA ASN A 30 -4.49 -46.61 -7.72
C ASN A 30 -5.71 -47.53 -7.48
N SER A 31 -5.74 -48.23 -6.37
CA SER A 31 -6.81 -49.17 -6.02
C SER A 31 -7.89 -48.54 -5.16
N ASP A 32 -9.11 -49.04 -5.35
CA ASP A 32 -10.27 -48.57 -4.62
C ASP A 32 -10.46 -49.41 -3.34
N LEU A 33 -10.76 -48.72 -2.25
CA LEU A 33 -11.05 -49.31 -0.95
C LEU A 33 -12.51 -49.11 -0.57
N SER A 34 -13.19 -50.18 -0.18
CA SER A 34 -14.56 -50.17 0.35
C SER A 34 -14.66 -51.03 1.61
N LEU A 35 -15.07 -50.43 2.73
CA LEU A 35 -15.20 -51.10 4.02
C LEU A 35 -16.57 -50.84 4.66
N THR A 36 -17.18 -51.90 5.18
CA THR A 36 -18.34 -51.80 6.08
C THR A 36 -17.95 -52.30 7.46
N ALA A 37 -18.23 -51.52 8.51
CA ALA A 37 -17.91 -51.85 9.89
C ALA A 37 -19.13 -51.65 10.81
N SER A 38 -19.18 -52.34 11.96
CA SER A 38 -20.22 -52.10 12.96
C SER A 38 -19.93 -50.80 13.73
N GLY A 39 -20.96 -50.22 14.37
CA GLY A 39 -20.80 -49.04 15.23
C GLY A 39 -19.97 -49.25 16.51
N THR A 40 -19.33 -50.40 16.68
CA THR A 40 -18.42 -50.73 17.79
C THR A 40 -16.98 -50.90 17.33
N GLN A 41 -16.70 -50.70 16.04
CA GLN A 41 -15.40 -50.92 15.42
C GLN A 41 -14.80 -49.58 15.00
N ASP A 42 -13.64 -49.21 15.53
CA ASP A 42 -12.88 -48.09 15.00
C ASP A 42 -12.25 -48.49 13.66
N VAL A 43 -12.34 -47.62 12.65
CA VAL A 43 -11.86 -47.84 11.29
C VAL A 43 -10.77 -46.83 10.98
N SER A 44 -9.62 -47.31 10.55
CA SER A 44 -8.52 -46.48 10.05
C SER A 44 -8.14 -46.97 8.66
N VAL A 45 -8.18 -46.06 7.70
CA VAL A 45 -7.81 -46.25 6.30
C VAL A 45 -6.60 -45.37 6.03
N ALA A 46 -5.52 -45.93 5.50
CA ALA A 46 -4.30 -45.17 5.22
C ALA A 46 -3.60 -45.62 3.93
N GLY A 47 -2.87 -44.69 3.31
CA GLY A 47 -2.07 -44.94 2.11
C GLY A 47 -2.89 -45.24 0.86
N VAL A 48 -4.20 -44.94 0.90
CA VAL A 48 -5.08 -45.12 -0.25
C VAL A 48 -4.73 -44.07 -1.28
N THR A 49 -4.67 -44.50 -2.53
CA THR A 49 -4.53 -43.55 -3.63
C THR A 49 -5.82 -43.53 -4.47
N GLY A 50 -6.50 -44.65 -4.75
CA GLY A 50 -7.81 -44.63 -5.41
C GLY A 50 -8.96 -44.13 -4.52
N ALA A 51 -10.20 -44.47 -4.86
CA ALA A 51 -11.36 -44.08 -4.08
C ALA A 51 -11.40 -44.79 -2.72
N ALA A 52 -11.89 -44.12 -1.68
CA ALA A 52 -12.03 -44.68 -0.34
C ALA A 52 -13.47 -44.54 0.16
N THR A 53 -14.17 -45.66 0.34
CA THR A 53 -15.55 -45.69 0.86
C THR A 53 -15.59 -46.43 2.19
N THR A 54 -16.16 -45.81 3.22
CA THR A 54 -16.42 -46.45 4.51
C THR A 54 -17.88 -46.30 4.91
N SER A 55 -18.45 -47.35 5.50
CA SER A 55 -19.81 -47.36 6.03
C SER A 55 -19.86 -47.95 7.44
N GLY A 56 -20.53 -47.27 8.36
CA GLY A 56 -20.57 -47.61 9.78
C GLY A 56 -19.28 -47.22 10.50
N GLY A 57 -18.92 -48.00 11.52
CA GLY A 57 -17.78 -47.71 12.39
C GLY A 57 -18.14 -46.88 13.63
N ASN A 58 -17.30 -46.99 14.67
CA ASN A 58 -17.32 -46.11 15.84
C ASN A 58 -16.57 -44.82 15.50
N SER A 59 -15.24 -44.81 15.54
CA SER A 59 -14.43 -43.71 14.99
C SER A 59 -13.96 -44.09 13.58
N VAL A 60 -13.94 -43.14 12.64
CA VAL A 60 -13.47 -43.39 11.27
C VAL A 60 -12.38 -42.38 10.89
N THR A 61 -11.23 -42.89 10.48
CA THR A 61 -10.12 -42.08 9.94
C THR A 61 -9.81 -42.54 8.52
N VAL A 62 -9.69 -41.61 7.57
CA VAL A 62 -9.30 -41.87 6.19
C VAL A 62 -8.17 -40.93 5.80
N ASP A 63 -7.02 -41.50 5.45
CA ASP A 63 -5.85 -40.80 4.90
C ASP A 63 -5.65 -41.23 3.44
N GLN A 64 -5.94 -40.30 2.52
CA GLN A 64 -5.75 -40.44 1.09
C GLN A 64 -4.57 -39.57 0.64
N ALA A 65 -3.53 -40.20 0.10
CA ALA A 65 -2.29 -39.53 -0.29
C ALA A 65 -2.06 -39.56 -1.80
N ASN A 66 -1.20 -38.65 -2.27
CA ASN A 66 -0.76 -38.57 -3.66
C ASN A 66 -1.91 -38.47 -4.67
N VAL A 67 -2.89 -37.60 -4.38
CA VAL A 67 -3.99 -37.32 -5.30
C VAL A 67 -3.49 -36.47 -6.46
N ALA A 68 -3.55 -37.01 -7.68
CA ALA A 68 -3.17 -36.28 -8.88
C ALA A 68 -4.25 -35.26 -9.28
N VAL A 69 -3.85 -34.25 -10.05
CA VAL A 69 -4.79 -33.39 -10.77
C VAL A 69 -5.51 -34.18 -11.87
N GLY A 70 -6.82 -33.99 -12.01
CA GLY A 70 -7.66 -34.75 -12.94
C GLY A 70 -9.12 -34.32 -12.90
N THR A 71 -9.99 -35.05 -13.61
CA THR A 71 -11.45 -34.84 -13.56
C THR A 71 -12.03 -35.40 -12.26
N PRO A 72 -12.53 -34.58 -11.32
CA PRO A 72 -12.97 -35.03 -10.00
C PRO A 72 -14.10 -36.06 -10.10
N SER A 73 -13.78 -37.34 -9.90
CA SER A 73 -14.77 -38.43 -9.80
C SER A 73 -14.15 -39.79 -9.53
N ALA A 74 -12.88 -40.01 -9.87
CA ALA A 74 -12.30 -41.34 -9.87
C ALA A 74 -11.73 -41.75 -8.51
N ARG A 75 -11.43 -40.79 -7.63
CA ARG A 75 -10.73 -41.06 -6.36
C ARG A 75 -11.43 -40.41 -5.17
N ASN A 76 -12.77 -40.40 -5.18
CA ASN A 76 -13.54 -39.78 -4.11
C ASN A 76 -13.36 -40.50 -2.75
N VAL A 77 -13.45 -39.71 -1.68
CA VAL A 77 -13.55 -40.22 -0.31
C VAL A 77 -15.00 -40.12 0.15
N THR A 78 -15.60 -41.22 0.59
CA THR A 78 -16.97 -41.27 1.10
C THR A 78 -17.01 -41.95 2.46
N VAL A 79 -17.50 -41.26 3.48
CA VAL A 79 -17.70 -41.80 4.83
C VAL A 79 -19.17 -41.68 5.21
N SER A 80 -19.78 -42.76 5.69
CA SER A 80 -21.21 -42.78 6.04
C SER A 80 -21.48 -43.57 7.32
N GLY A 81 -22.40 -43.08 8.15
CA GLY A 81 -22.96 -43.87 9.26
C GLY A 81 -22.01 -44.13 10.44
N ALA A 82 -20.93 -43.35 10.57
CA ALA A 82 -20.06 -43.38 11.74
C ALA A 82 -20.83 -42.97 13.01
N ALA A 83 -20.63 -43.71 14.11
CA ALA A 83 -21.29 -43.43 15.39
C ALA A 83 -20.54 -42.39 16.24
N GLY A 84 -19.22 -42.25 16.04
CA GLY A 84 -18.30 -41.35 16.73
C GLY A 84 -17.60 -40.40 15.76
N PRO A 85 -16.38 -39.93 16.06
CA PRO A 85 -15.71 -38.90 15.26
C PRO A 85 -15.25 -39.42 13.89
N VAL A 86 -15.26 -38.53 12.90
CA VAL A 86 -14.76 -38.75 11.54
C VAL A 86 -13.60 -37.79 11.26
N ASP A 87 -12.50 -38.34 10.77
CA ASP A 87 -11.32 -37.59 10.35
C ASP A 87 -10.91 -38.01 8.93
N VAL A 88 -10.86 -37.05 8.01
CA VAL A 88 -10.50 -37.28 6.61
C VAL A 88 -9.36 -36.35 6.22
N GLU A 89 -8.25 -36.92 5.77
CA GLU A 89 -7.12 -36.21 5.22
C GLU A 89 -6.95 -36.58 3.74
N VAL A 90 -6.83 -35.57 2.88
CA VAL A 90 -6.59 -35.72 1.45
C VAL A 90 -5.40 -34.87 1.04
N THR A 91 -4.30 -35.51 0.63
CA THR A 91 -3.08 -34.82 0.20
C THR A 91 -2.84 -34.98 -1.30
N GLY A 92 -2.72 -33.86 -2.01
CA GLY A 92 -2.30 -33.83 -3.40
C GLY A 92 -0.90 -34.42 -3.63
N ALA A 93 -0.62 -34.85 -4.86
CA ALA A 93 0.71 -35.31 -5.25
C ALA A 93 1.76 -34.20 -5.12
N ALA A 94 3.03 -34.59 -4.92
CA ALA A 94 4.15 -33.65 -4.90
C ALA A 94 4.20 -32.83 -6.21
N TYR A 95 4.37 -31.53 -6.09
CA TYR A 95 4.48 -30.62 -7.21
C TYR A 95 5.73 -30.92 -8.03
N THR A 96 5.61 -30.85 -9.36
CA THR A 96 6.73 -30.96 -10.28
C THR A 96 6.55 -29.91 -11.38
N ALA A 97 7.63 -29.55 -12.09
CA ALA A 97 7.53 -28.66 -13.26
C ALA A 97 6.68 -29.23 -14.43
N ALA A 98 6.25 -30.50 -14.34
CA ALA A 98 5.33 -31.12 -15.28
C ALA A 98 3.87 -31.10 -14.78
N THR A 99 3.62 -30.61 -13.56
CA THR A 99 2.27 -30.50 -13.00
C THR A 99 1.46 -29.53 -13.84
N ALA A 100 0.28 -29.98 -14.30
CA ALA A 100 -0.64 -29.12 -15.02
C ALA A 100 -1.57 -28.38 -14.06
N THR A 101 -2.01 -27.19 -14.45
CA THR A 101 -3.11 -26.49 -13.77
C THR A 101 -4.38 -27.35 -13.84
N GLY A 102 -5.03 -27.58 -12.70
CA GLY A 102 -6.22 -28.42 -12.63
C GLY A 102 -6.69 -28.67 -11.19
N THR A 103 -7.77 -29.44 -11.06
CA THR A 103 -8.37 -29.78 -9.77
C THR A 103 -7.87 -31.13 -9.26
N LEU A 104 -7.70 -31.29 -7.94
CA LEU A 104 -7.47 -32.60 -7.33
C LEU A 104 -8.62 -33.54 -7.69
N ASP A 105 -8.30 -34.75 -8.19
CA ASP A 105 -9.28 -35.78 -8.54
C ASP A 105 -9.80 -36.49 -7.28
N SER A 106 -10.35 -35.74 -6.34
CA SER A 106 -10.97 -36.27 -5.13
C SER A 106 -12.03 -35.31 -4.63
N VAL A 107 -13.26 -35.81 -4.50
CA VAL A 107 -14.33 -35.14 -3.75
C VAL A 107 -14.48 -35.87 -2.41
N VAL A 108 -14.59 -35.10 -1.33
CA VAL A 108 -14.83 -35.63 0.01
C VAL A 108 -16.32 -35.52 0.34
N ALA A 109 -16.96 -36.65 0.66
CA ALA A 109 -18.34 -36.70 1.10
C ALA A 109 -18.44 -37.40 2.46
N VAL A 110 -18.96 -36.71 3.48
CA VAL A 110 -19.15 -37.28 4.83
C VAL A 110 -20.61 -37.17 5.24
N THR A 111 -21.19 -38.27 5.73
CA THR A 111 -22.55 -38.29 6.27
C THR A 111 -22.58 -38.93 7.66
N GLY A 112 -22.86 -38.12 8.68
CA GLY A 112 -22.88 -38.52 10.08
C GLY A 112 -21.50 -38.53 10.76
N GLY A 113 -21.51 -38.73 12.07
CA GLY A 113 -20.36 -38.63 12.97
C GLY A 113 -20.62 -37.67 14.13
N SER A 114 -19.89 -37.77 15.24
CA SER A 114 -20.06 -36.84 16.38
C SER A 114 -19.36 -35.50 16.18
N THR A 115 -18.17 -35.57 15.59
CA THR A 115 -17.30 -34.46 15.15
C THR A 115 -16.75 -34.85 13.79
N ILE A 116 -16.73 -33.93 12.84
CA ILE A 116 -16.25 -34.18 11.48
C ILE A 116 -15.08 -33.25 11.19
N ASN A 117 -13.90 -33.81 10.92
CA ASN A 117 -12.73 -33.07 10.48
C ASN A 117 -12.39 -33.51 9.05
N VAL A 118 -12.24 -32.53 8.15
CA VAL A 118 -11.78 -32.74 6.78
C VAL A 118 -10.61 -31.80 6.54
N THR A 119 -9.43 -32.34 6.27
CA THR A 119 -8.24 -31.56 5.88
C THR A 119 -7.85 -31.94 4.47
N GLN A 120 -7.62 -30.93 3.64
CA GLN A 120 -7.12 -31.10 2.29
C GLN A 120 -5.90 -30.22 2.08
N SER A 121 -4.88 -30.78 1.43
CA SER A 121 -3.69 -30.05 1.01
C SER A 121 -3.50 -30.20 -0.50
N ALA A 122 -3.18 -29.09 -1.16
CA ALA A 122 -3.01 -29.02 -2.61
C ALA A 122 -1.82 -29.86 -3.08
N SER A 123 -0.79 -30.01 -2.25
CA SER A 123 0.39 -30.84 -2.55
C SER A 123 1.08 -31.32 -1.28
N SER A 124 1.75 -32.47 -1.38
CA SER A 124 2.63 -32.98 -0.32
C SER A 124 4.02 -32.31 -0.29
N ASP A 125 4.45 -31.67 -1.38
CA ASP A 125 5.73 -30.97 -1.49
C ASP A 125 5.68 -29.94 -2.62
N THR A 126 5.98 -28.67 -2.32
CA THR A 126 5.95 -27.56 -3.29
C THR A 126 7.33 -27.08 -3.72
N SER A 127 8.41 -27.72 -3.25
CA SER A 127 9.80 -27.25 -3.44
C SER A 127 10.21 -27.10 -4.91
N ALA A 128 9.66 -27.91 -5.81
CA ALA A 128 9.95 -27.82 -7.25
C ALA A 128 9.39 -26.54 -7.90
N ALA A 129 8.42 -25.87 -7.28
CA ALA A 129 7.85 -24.62 -7.81
C ALA A 129 8.85 -23.47 -7.82
N ALA A 130 9.84 -23.47 -6.91
CA ALA A 130 10.85 -22.41 -6.82
C ALA A 130 11.68 -22.24 -8.12
N ALA A 131 11.81 -23.31 -8.91
CA ALA A 131 12.54 -23.32 -10.16
C ALA A 131 11.62 -23.41 -11.41
N ASP A 132 10.30 -23.40 -11.22
CA ASP A 132 9.35 -23.57 -12.29
C ASP A 132 9.06 -22.24 -12.99
N THR A 133 9.43 -22.14 -14.26
CA THR A 133 9.22 -20.96 -15.09
C THR A 133 7.82 -20.90 -15.72
N THR A 134 6.96 -21.88 -15.40
CA THR A 134 5.58 -22.02 -15.88
C THR A 134 4.69 -22.57 -14.76
N ALA A 135 4.66 -21.88 -13.62
CA ALA A 135 4.03 -22.34 -12.40
C ALA A 135 2.53 -22.63 -12.60
N ALA A 136 2.12 -23.82 -12.22
CA ALA A 136 0.74 -24.28 -12.29
C ALA A 136 -0.06 -23.91 -11.03
N THR A 137 -1.38 -23.84 -11.20
CA THR A 137 -2.32 -23.69 -10.08
C THR A 137 -3.06 -24.99 -9.82
N ILE A 138 -2.99 -25.49 -8.59
CA ILE A 138 -3.75 -26.66 -8.15
C ILE A 138 -5.02 -26.17 -7.43
N THR A 139 -6.17 -26.54 -7.96
CA THR A 139 -7.47 -26.34 -7.31
C THR A 139 -7.78 -27.52 -6.40
N GLN A 140 -8.10 -27.26 -5.15
CA GLN A 140 -8.54 -28.27 -4.20
C GLN A 140 -9.94 -28.79 -4.57
N GLY A 141 -10.20 -30.05 -4.26
CA GLY A 141 -11.46 -30.74 -4.49
C GLY A 141 -12.59 -30.27 -3.56
N ALA A 142 -13.83 -30.52 -3.98
CA ALA A 142 -15.01 -30.14 -3.21
C ALA A 142 -15.14 -30.98 -1.93
N VAL A 143 -15.69 -30.36 -0.89
CA VAL A 143 -15.98 -31.00 0.40
C VAL A 143 -17.48 -30.87 0.71
N ASN A 144 -18.14 -32.00 0.89
CA ASN A 144 -19.57 -32.10 1.11
C ASN A 144 -19.81 -32.83 2.43
N VAL A 145 -20.38 -32.14 3.41
CA VAL A 145 -20.68 -32.69 4.73
C VAL A 145 -22.18 -32.63 4.97
N THR A 146 -22.75 -33.75 5.40
CA THR A 146 -24.10 -33.80 5.95
C THR A 146 -24.01 -34.34 7.37
N GLY A 147 -24.33 -33.49 8.35
CA GLY A 147 -24.37 -33.88 9.75
C GLY A 147 -25.32 -35.06 9.98
N GLY A 148 -25.10 -35.80 11.06
CA GLY A 148 -26.06 -36.74 11.63
C GLY A 148 -26.66 -36.16 12.91
N ALA A 149 -27.63 -36.84 13.53
CA ALA A 149 -28.27 -36.39 14.77
C ALA A 149 -27.34 -36.29 16.01
N SER A 150 -26.06 -36.64 15.86
CA SER A 150 -25.05 -36.54 16.91
C SER A 150 -23.90 -35.61 16.52
N THR A 151 -23.92 -35.02 15.32
CA THR A 151 -22.88 -34.12 14.84
C THR A 151 -23.02 -32.77 15.53
N THR A 152 -22.02 -32.40 16.31
CA THR A 152 -22.00 -31.12 17.05
C THR A 152 -20.98 -30.14 16.49
N GLU A 153 -19.98 -30.63 15.76
CA GLU A 153 -18.85 -29.86 15.28
C GLU A 153 -18.40 -30.35 13.89
N VAL A 154 -18.16 -29.41 12.98
CA VAL A 154 -17.62 -29.66 11.64
C VAL A 154 -16.46 -28.70 11.37
N ASN A 155 -15.29 -29.26 11.03
CA ASN A 155 -14.10 -28.51 10.69
C ASN A 155 -13.64 -28.92 9.28
N VAL A 156 -13.58 -27.95 8.37
CA VAL A 156 -13.07 -28.14 7.01
C VAL A 156 -11.87 -27.22 6.82
N LYS A 157 -10.74 -27.80 6.45
CA LYS A 157 -9.50 -27.08 6.16
C LYS A 157 -9.01 -27.43 4.76
N GLN A 158 -8.67 -26.40 4.02
CA GLN A 158 -7.99 -26.44 2.73
C GLN A 158 -6.77 -25.52 2.81
N ASP A 159 -5.75 -25.80 2.00
CA ASP A 159 -4.62 -24.86 1.89
C ASP A 159 -5.12 -23.49 1.40
N LYS A 160 -4.55 -22.42 1.95
CA LYS A 160 -4.88 -21.05 1.56
C LYS A 160 -4.66 -20.83 0.06
N ALA A 161 -5.55 -20.09 -0.61
CA ALA A 161 -5.33 -19.70 -1.99
C ALA A 161 -4.06 -18.85 -2.16
N VAL A 162 -3.28 -19.15 -3.20
CA VAL A 162 -2.02 -18.48 -3.54
C VAL A 162 -1.98 -18.25 -5.04
N THR A 163 -1.61 -17.03 -5.46
CA THR A 163 -1.40 -16.72 -6.88
C THR A 163 -0.09 -17.35 -7.35
N ALA A 164 -0.13 -18.07 -8.48
CA ALA A 164 1.07 -18.64 -9.09
C ALA A 164 2.04 -17.53 -9.53
N ASN A 165 3.34 -17.76 -9.35
CA ASN A 165 4.39 -16.90 -9.86
C ASN A 165 5.43 -17.74 -10.60
N ASP A 166 5.83 -17.31 -11.78
CA ASP A 166 6.87 -18.00 -12.56
C ASP A 166 8.26 -17.65 -12.01
N ALA A 167 9.14 -18.64 -11.95
CA ALA A 167 10.55 -18.40 -11.66
C ALA A 167 11.19 -17.60 -12.81
N VAL A 168 11.97 -16.58 -12.47
CA VAL A 168 12.79 -15.84 -13.42
C VAL A 168 14.24 -16.26 -13.21
N PRO A 169 14.89 -16.92 -14.20
CA PRO A 169 16.30 -17.24 -14.13
C PRO A 169 17.13 -15.96 -14.01
N GLY A 170 18.07 -15.95 -13.07
CA GLY A 170 19.04 -14.85 -12.98
C GLY A 170 20.08 -14.97 -14.08
N ASP A 171 20.32 -13.88 -14.80
CA ASP A 171 21.39 -13.78 -15.79
C ASP A 171 22.49 -12.85 -15.27
N ALA A 172 23.74 -13.29 -15.40
CA ALA A 172 24.89 -12.50 -15.02
C ALA A 172 25.07 -11.31 -15.97
N LEU A 173 25.54 -10.18 -15.43
CA LEU A 173 25.97 -9.05 -16.24
C LEU A 173 27.03 -9.54 -17.26
N VAL A 174 26.76 -9.30 -18.54
CA VAL A 174 27.79 -9.37 -19.59
C VAL A 174 28.22 -7.94 -19.86
N PRO A 175 29.46 -7.54 -19.50
CA PRO A 175 29.94 -6.19 -19.77
C PRO A 175 29.92 -5.88 -21.26
N ALA A 176 29.64 -4.64 -21.62
CA ALA A 176 29.84 -4.18 -22.97
C ALA A 176 31.34 -4.05 -23.26
N THR A 177 31.77 -4.37 -24.48
CA THR A 177 33.19 -4.34 -24.84
C THR A 177 33.46 -3.61 -26.14
N GLN A 178 34.60 -2.93 -26.23
CA GLN A 178 35.06 -2.27 -27.45
C GLN A 178 36.58 -2.41 -27.61
N GLU A 179 37.05 -2.70 -28.82
CA GLU A 179 38.49 -2.85 -29.08
C GLU A 179 39.06 -1.58 -29.68
N VAL A 180 40.20 -1.11 -29.14
CA VAL A 180 40.99 -0.04 -29.73
C VAL A 180 42.33 -0.60 -30.17
N THR A 181 42.69 -0.36 -31.44
CA THR A 181 43.94 -0.80 -32.06
C THR A 181 44.88 0.38 -32.24
N PHE A 182 46.11 0.22 -31.77
CA PHE A 182 47.17 1.22 -31.74
C PHE A 182 48.29 0.86 -32.71
N GLY A 183 48.89 1.87 -33.35
CA GLY A 183 50.15 1.74 -34.10
C GLY A 183 51.33 2.39 -33.39
N ALA A 184 52.48 2.48 -34.08
CA ALA A 184 53.70 3.08 -33.54
C ALA A 184 53.61 4.62 -33.51
N LEU A 185 54.20 5.25 -32.48
CA LEU A 185 54.26 6.71 -32.32
C LEU A 185 55.68 7.24 -32.45
N ALA A 186 55.87 8.34 -33.18
CA ALA A 186 57.13 9.07 -33.20
C ALA A 186 57.26 9.96 -31.95
N THR A 187 58.42 10.60 -31.80
CA THR A 187 58.64 11.50 -30.65
C THR A 187 57.80 12.76 -30.78
N GLY A 188 56.95 13.03 -29.79
CA GLY A 188 56.02 14.16 -29.77
C GLY A 188 54.60 13.84 -30.25
N ASP A 189 54.39 12.66 -30.83
CA ASP A 189 53.07 12.21 -31.30
C ASP A 189 52.16 11.84 -30.11
N SER A 190 50.84 11.94 -30.30
CA SER A 190 49.86 11.66 -29.24
C SER A 190 48.68 10.82 -29.67
N VAL A 191 48.14 10.03 -28.74
CA VAL A 191 46.89 9.26 -28.90
C VAL A 191 45.93 9.62 -27.78
N THR A 192 44.67 9.85 -28.14
CA THR A 192 43.57 10.20 -27.23
C THR A 192 42.48 9.16 -27.31
N ILE A 193 42.05 8.68 -26.15
CA ILE A 193 40.87 7.83 -25.98
C ILE A 193 39.79 8.67 -25.32
N ALA A 194 38.69 8.92 -26.04
CA ALA A 194 37.50 9.56 -25.49
C ALA A 194 36.48 8.49 -25.08
N PHE A 195 35.88 8.61 -23.91
CA PHE A 195 34.99 7.60 -23.32
C PHE A 195 33.49 7.93 -23.45
N ASP A 196 33.15 9.11 -23.97
CA ASP A 196 31.81 9.69 -24.04
C ASP A 196 31.31 9.98 -25.47
N GLY A 197 31.86 9.28 -26.47
CA GLY A 197 31.64 9.62 -27.87
C GLY A 197 32.34 10.93 -28.27
N ASP A 198 32.18 11.36 -29.52
CA ASP A 198 32.91 12.49 -30.14
C ASP A 198 32.73 13.88 -29.46
N ALA A 199 32.05 13.95 -28.31
CA ALA A 199 31.87 15.15 -27.50
C ALA A 199 33.12 15.52 -26.67
N GLY A 200 33.98 14.54 -26.35
CA GLY A 200 35.27 14.79 -25.72
C GLY A 200 35.20 15.52 -24.37
N LEU A 201 34.16 15.27 -23.59
CA LEU A 201 34.10 15.77 -22.21
C LEU A 201 34.91 14.84 -21.29
N GLU A 202 35.05 13.56 -21.65
CA GLU A 202 35.89 12.59 -20.93
C GLU A 202 36.98 11.97 -21.81
N ARG A 203 38.25 12.32 -21.57
CA ARG A 203 39.36 11.83 -22.40
C ARG A 203 40.64 11.54 -21.63
N LEU A 204 41.37 10.54 -22.11
CA LEU A 204 42.74 10.23 -21.69
C LEU A 204 43.69 10.31 -22.89
N THR A 205 44.66 11.22 -22.83
CA THR A 205 45.65 11.44 -23.89
C THR A 205 47.04 11.02 -23.42
N PHE A 206 47.77 10.28 -24.26
CA PHE A 206 49.17 9.91 -24.04
C PHE A 206 50.07 10.52 -25.12
N THR A 207 51.10 11.26 -24.72
CA THR A 207 52.09 11.88 -25.62
C THR A 207 53.47 11.22 -25.48
N ALA A 208 54.04 10.74 -26.58
CA ALA A 208 55.29 10.00 -26.58
C ALA A 208 56.54 10.90 -26.46
N LYS A 209 57.45 10.58 -25.53
CA LYS A 209 58.74 11.29 -25.33
C LYS A 209 59.88 10.74 -26.18
N LYS A 210 59.69 9.57 -26.78
CA LYS A 210 60.62 8.89 -27.69
C LYS A 210 59.81 8.13 -28.74
N ALA A 211 60.45 7.59 -29.77
CA ALA A 211 59.78 6.67 -30.69
C ALA A 211 59.36 5.39 -29.93
N LEU A 212 58.06 5.04 -30.00
CA LEU A 212 57.47 3.88 -29.34
C LEU A 212 56.91 2.91 -30.37
N THR A 213 57.06 1.61 -30.10
CA THR A 213 56.42 0.55 -30.88
C THR A 213 54.93 0.47 -30.57
N ALA A 214 54.13 -0.12 -31.47
CA ALA A 214 52.68 -0.30 -31.25
C ALA A 214 52.34 -1.04 -29.94
N ALA A 215 53.19 -1.99 -29.53
CA ALA A 215 53.03 -2.71 -28.27
C ALA A 215 53.27 -1.82 -27.04
N GLU A 216 54.25 -0.92 -27.11
CA GLU A 216 54.52 0.05 -26.04
C GLU A 216 53.40 1.10 -25.93
N VAL A 217 52.79 1.48 -27.05
CA VAL A 217 51.63 2.39 -27.07
C VAL A 217 50.38 1.70 -26.52
N ALA A 218 50.08 0.47 -26.93
CA ALA A 218 48.96 -0.29 -26.38
C ALA A 218 49.14 -0.57 -24.88
N ALA A 219 50.36 -0.87 -24.42
CA ALA A 219 50.64 -1.04 -22.99
C ALA A 219 50.38 0.24 -22.16
N ALA A 220 50.47 1.42 -22.79
CA ALA A 220 50.12 2.68 -22.15
C ALA A 220 48.61 2.81 -21.84
N PHE A 221 47.75 2.02 -22.48
CA PHE A 221 46.31 2.03 -22.23
C PHE A 221 45.78 0.68 -21.71
N ALA A 222 46.68 -0.26 -21.38
CA ALA A 222 46.32 -1.59 -20.89
C ALA A 222 46.16 -1.63 -19.36
N ASN A 223 45.32 -2.54 -18.89
CA ASN A 223 45.05 -2.78 -17.46
C ASN A 223 44.60 -1.52 -16.70
N LEU A 224 43.86 -0.63 -17.35
CA LEU A 224 43.27 0.54 -16.71
C LEU A 224 42.14 0.08 -15.79
N ALA A 225 42.23 0.50 -14.53
CA ALA A 225 41.13 0.38 -13.58
C ALA A 225 40.07 1.45 -13.86
N LYS A 226 38.89 1.29 -13.25
CA LYS A 226 37.84 2.31 -13.27
C LYS A 226 38.40 3.64 -12.76
N ASP A 227 38.04 4.75 -13.40
CA ASP A 227 38.48 6.10 -13.05
C ASP A 227 40.00 6.33 -13.13
N ALA A 228 40.75 5.44 -13.80
CA ALA A 228 42.20 5.60 -13.92
C ALA A 228 42.57 6.80 -14.80
N ASP A 229 43.36 7.72 -14.24
CA ASP A 229 43.87 8.94 -14.87
C ASP A 229 45.16 8.72 -15.68
N GLN A 230 45.82 7.57 -15.51
CA GLN A 230 46.99 7.18 -16.29
C GLN A 230 47.16 5.66 -16.36
N GLY A 231 47.83 5.19 -17.41
CA GLY A 231 48.24 3.80 -17.56
C GLY A 231 49.62 3.49 -17.00
N THR A 232 50.13 2.30 -17.32
CA THR A 232 51.37 1.76 -16.72
C THR A 232 52.66 2.15 -17.47
N ALA A 233 52.57 2.98 -18.51
CA ALA A 233 53.75 3.39 -19.27
C ALA A 233 54.70 4.23 -18.40
N SER A 234 56.01 4.01 -18.57
CA SER A 234 57.03 4.75 -17.82
C SER A 234 57.05 6.23 -18.21
N ALA A 235 57.37 7.11 -17.26
CA ALA A 235 57.58 8.54 -17.52
C ALA A 235 58.74 8.84 -18.51
N GLU A 236 59.57 7.84 -18.81
CA GLU A 236 60.59 7.88 -19.88
C GLU A 236 60.01 7.59 -21.27
N GLN A 237 58.84 6.95 -21.36
CA GLN A 237 58.13 6.63 -22.60
C GLN A 237 57.18 7.76 -23.02
N GLY A 238 56.51 8.43 -22.08
CA GLY A 238 55.58 9.53 -22.40
C GLY A 238 55.07 10.32 -21.20
N ILE A 239 54.00 11.08 -21.43
CA ILE A 239 53.23 11.84 -20.42
C ILE A 239 51.74 11.61 -20.70
N TYR A 240 50.95 11.45 -19.64
CA TYR A 240 49.49 11.44 -19.72
C TYR A 240 48.92 12.82 -19.41
N THR A 241 47.86 13.18 -20.13
CA THR A 241 46.99 14.31 -19.80
C THR A 241 45.56 13.81 -19.85
N ASP A 242 44.82 13.99 -18.77
CA ASP A 242 43.43 13.57 -18.64
C ASP A 242 42.48 14.77 -18.56
N LEU A 243 41.22 14.50 -18.86
CA LEU A 243 40.06 15.29 -18.47
C LEU A 243 39.00 14.25 -18.12
N LEU A 244 39.09 13.66 -16.93
CA LEU A 244 38.20 12.58 -16.47
C LEU A 244 37.46 13.03 -15.21
N SER A 245 36.15 12.77 -15.14
CA SER A 245 35.34 13.06 -13.97
C SER A 245 34.91 11.77 -13.27
N THR A 246 34.19 10.90 -13.98
CA THR A 246 33.80 9.56 -13.54
C THR A 246 33.62 8.67 -14.77
N ASN A 247 34.54 7.74 -15.02
CA ASN A 247 34.47 6.82 -16.15
C ASN A 247 34.30 5.37 -15.67
N ASP A 248 33.32 4.67 -16.24
CA ASP A 248 33.02 3.26 -15.93
C ASP A 248 33.79 2.26 -16.82
N TRP A 249 34.70 2.75 -17.65
CA TRP A 249 35.47 1.93 -18.57
C TRP A 249 36.74 1.39 -17.90
N THR A 250 36.94 0.09 -18.05
CA THR A 250 38.18 -0.61 -17.69
C THR A 250 38.84 -1.15 -18.95
N SER A 251 40.13 -1.49 -18.88
CA SER A 251 40.83 -2.05 -20.04
C SER A 251 41.61 -3.32 -19.70
N GLY A 252 41.66 -4.25 -20.65
CA GLY A 252 42.41 -5.50 -20.54
C GLY A 252 43.90 -5.36 -20.89
N GLU A 253 44.58 -6.49 -21.01
CA GLU A 253 45.98 -6.53 -21.43
C GLU A 253 46.17 -6.10 -22.90
N ALA A 254 47.34 -5.55 -23.22
CA ALA A 254 47.73 -5.25 -24.59
C ALA A 254 48.04 -6.53 -25.37
N VAL A 255 47.41 -6.70 -26.53
CA VAL A 255 47.58 -7.88 -27.39
C VAL A 255 48.14 -7.49 -28.75
N ALA A 256 49.24 -8.12 -29.17
CA ALA A 256 49.82 -7.90 -30.49
C ALA A 256 48.88 -8.42 -31.60
N VAL A 257 48.54 -7.56 -32.56
CA VAL A 257 47.71 -7.91 -33.73
C VAL A 257 48.60 -8.21 -34.94
N SER A 258 49.67 -7.44 -35.12
CA SER A 258 50.68 -7.64 -36.17
C SER A 258 52.01 -7.00 -35.77
N ALA A 259 53.04 -7.10 -36.62
CA ALA A 259 54.34 -6.46 -36.36
C ALA A 259 54.26 -4.93 -36.19
N THR A 260 53.17 -4.29 -36.62
CA THR A 260 52.99 -2.84 -36.60
C THR A 260 51.74 -2.37 -35.84
N GLN A 261 50.94 -3.27 -35.26
CA GLN A 261 49.70 -2.93 -34.55
C GLN A 261 49.49 -3.80 -33.31
N SER A 262 48.97 -3.21 -32.24
CA SER A 262 48.57 -3.89 -31.00
C SER A 262 47.24 -3.33 -30.51
N LYS A 263 46.41 -4.14 -29.85
CA LYS A 263 45.07 -3.73 -29.39
C LYS A 263 44.90 -3.84 -27.90
N VAL A 264 43.93 -3.09 -27.37
CA VAL A 264 43.40 -3.21 -26.02
C VAL A 264 41.89 -3.32 -26.10
N THR A 265 41.31 -4.26 -25.35
CA THR A 265 39.86 -4.39 -25.21
C THR A 265 39.42 -3.63 -23.97
N PHE A 266 38.52 -2.67 -24.15
CA PHE A 266 37.88 -1.93 -23.08
C PHE A 266 36.55 -2.58 -22.72
N SER A 267 36.17 -2.53 -21.45
CA SER A 267 34.94 -3.12 -20.93
C SER A 267 34.22 -2.15 -20.00
N ASN A 268 32.89 -2.07 -20.11
CA ASN A 268 32.02 -1.27 -19.26
C ASN A 268 30.92 -2.15 -18.65
N ALA A 269 30.66 -1.98 -17.35
CA ALA A 269 29.68 -2.76 -16.60
C ALA A 269 28.21 -2.35 -16.88
N VAL A 270 27.97 -1.34 -17.73
CA VAL A 270 26.63 -0.87 -18.09
C VAL A 270 26.24 -1.39 -19.49
N ASN A 271 24.97 -1.79 -19.68
CA ASN A 271 24.45 -2.22 -20.97
C ASN A 271 24.30 -1.01 -21.93
N LEU A 272 25.03 -1.00 -23.05
CA LEU A 272 25.04 0.09 -24.03
C LEU A 272 23.90 -0.05 -25.07
N THR A 273 22.63 -0.11 -24.66
CA THR A 273 21.52 -0.08 -25.64
C THR A 273 21.41 1.30 -26.30
N PRO A 274 21.35 1.43 -27.64
CA PRO A 274 21.42 2.74 -28.33
C PRO A 274 20.17 3.64 -28.20
N THR A 275 19.25 3.33 -27.28
CA THR A 275 17.92 3.97 -27.21
C THR A 275 17.85 5.21 -26.34
N ASP A 276 18.83 5.45 -25.47
CA ASP A 276 19.01 6.75 -24.83
C ASP A 276 20.09 7.51 -25.59
N GLY A 277 19.78 8.71 -26.06
CA GLY A 277 20.61 9.52 -26.96
C GLY A 277 21.97 10.00 -26.41
N GLY A 278 22.59 9.29 -25.46
CA GLY A 278 23.98 9.44 -25.05
C GLY A 278 24.87 8.43 -25.80
N ASN A 279 25.78 8.92 -26.62
CA ASN A 279 26.70 8.09 -27.40
C ASN A 279 27.82 7.53 -26.50
N THR A 280 27.58 6.42 -25.80
CA THR A 280 28.51 5.78 -24.85
C THR A 280 29.58 4.90 -25.52
N SER A 281 30.08 5.28 -26.70
CA SER A 281 31.14 4.55 -27.43
C SER A 281 32.49 5.20 -27.18
N ILE A 282 33.54 4.39 -27.05
CA ILE A 282 34.91 4.89 -27.12
C ILE A 282 35.17 5.40 -28.53
N VAL A 283 35.83 6.56 -28.62
CA VAL A 283 36.35 7.12 -29.87
C VAL A 283 37.85 7.32 -29.70
N ALA A 284 38.63 6.64 -30.54
CA ALA A 284 40.09 6.76 -30.52
C ALA A 284 40.57 7.73 -31.60
N SER A 285 41.38 8.70 -31.23
CA SER A 285 41.89 9.73 -32.17
C SER A 285 43.36 10.07 -31.88
N GLY A 286 44.06 10.57 -32.90
CA GLY A 286 45.47 10.97 -32.78
C GLY A 286 46.38 10.34 -33.83
N ASP A 287 47.67 10.36 -33.55
CA ASP A 287 48.74 9.91 -34.45
C ASP A 287 48.88 8.38 -34.44
N GLY A 288 49.81 7.85 -35.23
CA GLY A 288 50.15 6.41 -35.23
C GLY A 288 49.07 5.50 -35.80
N GLY A 289 48.01 6.03 -36.41
CA GLY A 289 46.96 5.26 -37.08
C GLY A 289 46.07 4.46 -36.13
N VAL A 290 45.74 5.03 -34.96
CA VAL A 290 44.81 4.43 -34.00
C VAL A 290 43.41 4.28 -34.59
N THR A 291 42.73 3.16 -34.33
CA THR A 291 41.36 2.91 -34.77
C THR A 291 40.58 2.16 -33.70
N ASP A 292 39.34 2.55 -33.45
CA ASP A 292 38.37 1.81 -32.64
C ASP A 292 37.44 0.93 -33.50
N SER A 293 36.97 -0.19 -32.92
CA SER A 293 35.94 -1.04 -33.51
C SER A 293 34.54 -0.55 -33.13
N ALA A 294 33.50 -1.07 -33.79
CA ALA A 294 32.14 -0.93 -33.26
C ALA A 294 32.05 -1.58 -31.85
N PRO A 295 31.29 -0.98 -30.91
CA PRO A 295 31.09 -1.57 -29.59
C PRO A 295 30.22 -2.82 -29.70
N THR A 296 30.50 -3.81 -28.85
CA THR A 296 29.61 -4.96 -28.61
C THR A 296 28.80 -4.68 -27.36
N ASN A 297 27.47 -4.66 -27.50
CA ASN A 297 26.57 -4.38 -26.40
C ASN A 297 26.68 -5.44 -25.31
N GLY A 298 26.66 -4.97 -24.06
CA GLY A 298 26.52 -5.84 -22.89
C GLY A 298 25.09 -6.37 -22.75
N THR A 299 24.84 -7.10 -21.67
CA THR A 299 23.48 -7.47 -21.24
C THR A 299 23.41 -7.19 -19.75
N ALA A 300 22.38 -6.47 -19.33
CA ALA A 300 22.17 -6.14 -17.92
C ALA A 300 21.96 -7.42 -17.09
N ALA A 301 22.38 -7.40 -15.83
CA ALA A 301 22.07 -8.48 -14.91
C ALA A 301 20.55 -8.53 -14.66
N VAL A 302 19.99 -9.73 -14.67
CA VAL A 302 18.62 -10.00 -14.21
C VAL A 302 18.72 -10.67 -12.84
N THR A 303 18.03 -10.12 -11.84
CA THR A 303 17.98 -10.75 -10.52
C THR A 303 17.05 -11.95 -10.59
N ALA A 304 17.50 -13.08 -10.04
CA ALA A 304 16.67 -14.28 -10.02
C ALA A 304 15.46 -14.10 -9.09
N GLU A 305 14.28 -14.48 -9.56
CA GLU A 305 13.05 -14.56 -8.77
C GLU A 305 12.61 -16.02 -8.66
N SER A 306 12.22 -16.45 -7.46
CA SER A 306 11.74 -17.83 -7.26
C SER A 306 10.28 -17.97 -7.66
N GLY A 307 9.95 -19.08 -8.30
CA GLY A 307 8.57 -19.42 -8.63
C GLY A 307 7.76 -19.82 -7.39
N VAL A 308 6.44 -19.72 -7.50
CA VAL A 308 5.46 -20.06 -6.45
C VAL A 308 4.34 -20.87 -7.07
N MET A 309 4.02 -22.03 -6.50
CA MET A 309 2.87 -22.85 -6.92
C MET A 309 1.57 -22.11 -6.61
N GLY A 310 0.67 -22.03 -7.59
CA GLY A 310 -0.66 -21.52 -7.35
C GLY A 310 -1.53 -22.52 -6.58
N VAL A 311 -2.34 -22.02 -5.66
CA VAL A 311 -3.35 -22.80 -4.94
C VAL A 311 -4.70 -22.12 -5.11
N ALA A 312 -5.73 -22.89 -5.46
CA ALA A 312 -7.11 -22.45 -5.40
C ALA A 312 -7.92 -23.38 -4.48
N ASN A 313 -8.92 -22.81 -3.80
CA ASN A 313 -9.78 -23.58 -2.92
C ASN A 313 -10.86 -24.34 -3.72
N GLY A 314 -11.39 -25.40 -3.11
CA GLY A 314 -12.59 -26.09 -3.55
C GLY A 314 -13.85 -25.51 -2.90
N GLN A 315 -15.02 -25.88 -3.42
CA GLN A 315 -16.29 -25.54 -2.79
C GLN A 315 -16.48 -26.36 -1.50
N VAL A 316 -17.05 -25.73 -0.48
CA VAL A 316 -17.41 -26.38 0.78
C VAL A 316 -18.92 -26.28 0.96
N SER A 317 -19.58 -27.41 1.17
CA SER A 317 -21.01 -27.49 1.45
C SER A 317 -21.25 -28.28 2.73
N ILE A 318 -21.92 -27.67 3.71
CA ILE A 318 -22.21 -28.27 5.01
C ILE A 318 -23.70 -28.16 5.27
N ASP A 319 -24.40 -29.29 5.30
CA ASP A 319 -25.80 -29.36 5.71
C ASP A 319 -25.94 -30.04 7.07
N ASP A 320 -26.90 -29.63 7.88
CA ASP A 320 -27.32 -30.40 9.05
C ASP A 320 -28.37 -31.46 8.65
N THR A 321 -28.78 -32.26 9.61
CA THR A 321 -30.01 -33.04 9.55
C THR A 321 -31.16 -32.28 10.18
N ALA A 322 -32.38 -32.77 9.96
CA ALA A 322 -33.59 -32.29 10.66
C ALA A 322 -33.53 -32.37 12.21
N ALA A 323 -32.44 -32.89 12.79
CA ALA A 323 -32.20 -32.88 14.23
C ALA A 323 -31.53 -31.58 14.73
N ASN A 324 -31.00 -30.74 13.83
CA ASN A 324 -30.39 -29.44 14.11
C ASN A 324 -29.37 -29.50 15.25
N SER A 325 -28.34 -30.34 15.10
CA SER A 325 -27.39 -30.65 16.18
C SER A 325 -26.05 -29.93 16.07
N ILE A 326 -25.70 -29.37 14.91
CA ILE A 326 -24.40 -28.73 14.69
C ILE A 326 -24.37 -27.38 15.44
N LYS A 327 -23.36 -27.20 16.29
CA LYS A 327 -23.13 -26.01 17.12
C LYS A 327 -21.92 -25.20 16.67
N THR A 328 -20.92 -25.86 16.10
CA THR A 328 -19.64 -25.24 15.73
C THR A 328 -19.28 -25.63 14.30
N ILE A 329 -18.99 -24.63 13.48
CA ILE A 329 -18.46 -24.83 12.13
C ILE A 329 -17.19 -24.00 11.96
N THR A 330 -16.11 -24.63 11.51
CA THR A 330 -14.90 -23.94 11.04
C THR A 330 -14.66 -24.28 9.58
N VAL A 331 -14.51 -23.26 8.74
CA VAL A 331 -14.09 -23.40 7.33
C VAL A 331 -12.85 -22.53 7.11
N ASP A 332 -11.71 -23.18 6.86
CA ASP A 332 -10.41 -22.56 6.59
C ASP A 332 -10.03 -22.87 5.14
N GLY A 333 -10.24 -21.92 4.22
CA GLY A 333 -10.08 -22.12 2.78
C GLY A 333 -11.36 -22.62 2.10
N TYR A 334 -11.97 -21.77 1.28
CA TYR A 334 -13.17 -22.10 0.50
C TYR A 334 -13.31 -21.23 -0.75
N ALA A 335 -13.99 -21.77 -1.76
CA ALA A 335 -14.24 -21.10 -3.04
C ALA A 335 -15.65 -20.52 -3.16
N THR A 336 -15.88 -19.78 -4.25
CA THR A 336 -17.21 -19.31 -4.68
C THR A 336 -18.21 -20.45 -4.82
N GLY A 337 -19.42 -20.25 -4.32
CA GLY A 337 -20.51 -21.23 -4.30
C GLY A 337 -20.59 -22.08 -3.04
N SER A 338 -19.77 -21.78 -2.02
CA SER A 338 -19.80 -22.53 -0.75
C SER A 338 -21.07 -22.21 0.05
N THR A 339 -21.59 -23.23 0.75
CA THR A 339 -22.87 -23.14 1.46
C THR A 339 -22.84 -23.80 2.84
N ILE A 340 -23.61 -23.24 3.76
CA ILE A 340 -23.94 -23.83 5.05
C ILE A 340 -25.46 -23.83 5.19
N GLY A 341 -26.06 -25.00 5.33
CA GLY A 341 -27.49 -25.19 5.55
C GLY A 341 -28.38 -24.97 4.31
N ASP A 342 -27.85 -25.16 3.09
CA ASP A 342 -28.59 -24.95 1.84
C ASP A 342 -29.81 -25.89 1.72
N THR A 343 -29.63 -27.17 2.02
CA THR A 343 -30.73 -28.14 2.00
C THR A 343 -31.49 -28.15 3.32
N ASN A 344 -30.76 -28.17 4.44
CA ASN A 344 -31.32 -28.17 5.78
C ASN A 344 -30.60 -27.09 6.61
N ALA A 345 -31.31 -26.03 6.94
CA ALA A 345 -30.76 -24.92 7.73
C ALA A 345 -30.18 -25.41 9.07
N THR A 346 -29.11 -24.75 9.51
CA THR A 346 -28.64 -24.88 10.88
C THR A 346 -29.59 -24.09 11.81
N GLU A 347 -30.04 -24.67 12.92
CA GLU A 347 -30.88 -23.95 13.90
C GLU A 347 -30.22 -23.82 15.28
N ALA A 348 -29.09 -24.53 15.49
CA ALA A 348 -28.39 -24.61 16.77
C ALA A 348 -26.95 -24.07 16.68
N LEU A 349 -26.60 -23.35 15.61
CA LEU A 349 -25.25 -22.85 15.40
C LEU A 349 -24.93 -21.77 16.45
N GLU A 350 -23.90 -22.03 17.25
CA GLU A 350 -23.41 -21.10 18.28
C GLU A 350 -22.18 -20.35 17.76
N THR A 351 -21.32 -21.05 17.01
CA THR A 351 -20.06 -20.49 16.49
C THR A 351 -19.84 -20.85 15.02
N LEU A 352 -19.43 -19.85 14.24
CA LEU A 352 -18.99 -19.99 12.85
C LEU A 352 -17.63 -19.30 12.68
N SER A 353 -16.63 -20.01 12.20
CA SER A 353 -15.33 -19.44 11.84
C SER A 353 -15.08 -19.60 10.36
N LEU A 354 -14.90 -18.49 9.65
CA LEU A 354 -14.55 -18.46 8.23
C LEU A 354 -13.16 -17.85 8.07
N LYS A 355 -12.25 -18.57 7.40
CA LYS A 355 -10.86 -18.16 7.25
C LYS A 355 -10.36 -18.40 5.83
N ASN A 356 -9.37 -17.60 5.41
CA ASN A 356 -8.61 -17.79 4.18
C ASN A 356 -9.50 -18.01 2.94
N ALA A 357 -10.57 -17.22 2.83
CA ALA A 357 -11.45 -17.27 1.69
C ALA A 357 -10.66 -16.96 0.41
N GLN A 358 -11.01 -17.62 -0.70
CA GLN A 358 -10.52 -17.15 -2.00
C GLN A 358 -11.00 -15.70 -2.23
N THR A 359 -10.21 -14.88 -2.94
CA THR A 359 -10.33 -13.41 -2.95
C THR A 359 -11.75 -12.86 -3.18
N THR A 360 -12.59 -13.54 -3.99
CA THR A 360 -13.99 -13.17 -4.24
C THR A 360 -14.94 -14.34 -3.93
N ALA A 361 -14.60 -15.15 -2.94
CA ALA A 361 -15.41 -16.30 -2.55
C ALA A 361 -16.78 -15.84 -2.04
N THR A 362 -17.79 -16.65 -2.31
CA THR A 362 -19.14 -16.46 -1.81
C THR A 362 -19.46 -17.58 -0.84
N MET A 363 -19.99 -17.21 0.33
CA MET A 363 -20.51 -18.14 1.33
C MET A 363 -21.96 -17.78 1.63
N THR A 364 -22.87 -18.73 1.42
CA THR A 364 -24.28 -18.59 1.80
C THR A 364 -24.57 -19.42 3.05
N VAL A 365 -25.09 -18.79 4.09
CA VAL A 365 -25.37 -19.41 5.38
C VAL A 365 -26.86 -19.31 5.69
N ALA A 366 -27.51 -20.45 5.84
CA ALA A 366 -28.84 -20.58 6.43
C ALA A 366 -28.69 -21.03 7.88
N ASP A 367 -28.69 -20.06 8.77
CA ASP A 367 -28.76 -20.25 10.21
C ASP A 367 -30.00 -19.53 10.75
N THR A 368 -30.68 -20.09 11.73
CA THR A 368 -31.85 -19.47 12.39
C THR A 368 -31.62 -19.22 13.89
N ALA A 369 -30.41 -19.47 14.40
CA ALA A 369 -30.06 -19.16 15.77
C ALA A 369 -30.27 -17.65 16.06
N ALA A 370 -30.72 -17.32 17.27
CA ALA A 370 -30.95 -15.92 17.63
C ALA A 370 -29.64 -15.12 17.80
N THR A 371 -28.56 -15.81 18.17
CA THR A 371 -27.24 -15.23 18.41
C THR A 371 -26.17 -16.12 17.83
N LEU A 372 -25.27 -15.54 17.04
CA LEU A 372 -24.14 -16.25 16.43
C LEU A 372 -22.83 -15.55 16.75
N ALA A 373 -21.82 -16.30 17.18
CA ALA A 373 -20.44 -15.85 17.23
C ALA A 373 -19.73 -16.16 15.90
N LEU A 374 -19.40 -15.12 15.15
CA LEU A 374 -18.74 -15.20 13.85
C LEU A 374 -17.26 -14.81 13.98
N THR A 375 -16.34 -15.65 13.54
CA THR A 375 -14.91 -15.30 13.45
C THR A 375 -14.50 -15.19 11.99
N LEU A 376 -13.86 -14.08 11.61
CA LEU A 376 -13.39 -13.80 10.25
C LEU A 376 -11.88 -13.59 10.24
N GLU A 377 -11.19 -14.21 9.28
CA GLU A 377 -9.75 -14.07 9.09
C GLU A 377 -9.37 -14.17 7.60
N ALA A 378 -8.80 -13.10 7.04
CA ALA A 378 -8.39 -13.04 5.64
C ALA A 378 -9.54 -13.30 4.63
N LEU A 379 -10.64 -12.56 4.78
CA LEU A 379 -11.71 -12.48 3.79
C LEU A 379 -11.55 -11.21 2.93
N GLY A 380 -11.69 -11.37 1.61
CA GLY A 380 -11.44 -10.30 0.66
C GLY A 380 -9.96 -9.90 0.61
N SER A 381 -9.63 -8.85 -0.14
CA SER A 381 -8.24 -8.36 -0.24
C SER A 381 -8.07 -6.85 -0.18
N SER A 382 -9.13 -6.10 -0.50
CA SER A 382 -9.16 -4.63 -0.43
C SER A 382 -10.62 -4.15 -0.43
N ALA A 383 -10.84 -2.87 -0.16
CA ALA A 383 -12.16 -2.20 -0.24
C ALA A 383 -12.78 -2.15 -1.66
N THR A 384 -12.21 -2.87 -2.61
CA THR A 384 -12.72 -3.00 -3.99
C THR A 384 -12.86 -4.46 -4.42
N VAL A 385 -12.44 -5.39 -3.56
CA VAL A 385 -12.39 -6.82 -3.85
C VAL A 385 -12.79 -7.58 -2.58
N ASP A 386 -14.10 -7.64 -2.39
CA ASP A 386 -14.71 -8.22 -1.19
C ASP A 386 -15.04 -9.71 -1.38
N ALA A 387 -14.96 -10.44 -0.27
CA ALA A 387 -15.68 -11.71 -0.17
C ALA A 387 -17.17 -11.44 0.06
N VAL A 388 -18.05 -12.35 -0.39
CA VAL A 388 -19.50 -12.22 -0.16
C VAL A 388 -19.92 -13.21 0.92
N LEU A 389 -20.57 -12.69 1.97
CA LEU A 389 -21.14 -13.51 3.04
C LEU A 389 -22.63 -13.18 3.17
N THR A 390 -23.48 -14.14 2.83
CA THR A 390 -24.93 -13.95 2.86
C THR A 390 -25.58 -14.86 3.88
N PHE A 391 -26.23 -14.26 4.88
CA PHE A 391 -27.13 -14.97 5.78
C PHE A 391 -28.56 -14.89 5.26
N THR A 392 -29.12 -16.00 4.78
CA THR A 392 -30.50 -16.04 4.25
C THR A 392 -31.56 -15.97 5.34
N ASN A 393 -31.20 -16.41 6.56
CA ASN A 393 -32.07 -16.44 7.74
C ASN A 393 -31.42 -15.75 8.97
N ALA A 394 -30.66 -14.68 8.74
CA ALA A 394 -29.76 -14.04 9.71
C ALA A 394 -30.15 -14.03 11.21
N PRO A 395 -29.18 -14.23 12.11
CA PRO A 395 -29.38 -14.12 13.54
C PRO A 395 -29.73 -12.68 13.95
N THR A 396 -30.55 -12.51 15.00
CA THR A 396 -30.88 -11.19 15.53
C THR A 396 -29.70 -10.49 16.19
N THR A 397 -28.72 -11.26 16.69
CA THR A 397 -27.48 -10.76 17.29
C THR A 397 -26.30 -11.44 16.61
N LEU A 398 -25.39 -10.65 16.05
CA LEU A 398 -24.17 -11.13 15.41
C LEU A 398 -22.96 -10.59 16.18
N ASN A 399 -22.17 -11.50 16.73
CA ASN A 399 -20.94 -11.17 17.45
C ASN A 399 -19.74 -11.54 16.58
N VAL A 400 -19.18 -10.56 15.89
CA VAL A 400 -18.06 -10.73 14.95
C VAL A 400 -16.72 -10.54 15.66
N THR A 401 -15.79 -11.47 15.46
CA THR A 401 -14.37 -11.31 15.79
C THR A 401 -13.58 -11.19 14.50
N SER A 402 -13.07 -10.00 14.21
CA SER A 402 -12.25 -9.71 13.02
C SER A 402 -10.76 -9.85 13.34
N THR A 403 -10.09 -10.80 12.69
CA THR A 403 -8.63 -10.99 12.78
C THR A 403 -7.98 -10.54 11.49
N GLY A 404 -7.15 -9.49 11.56
CA GLY A 404 -6.67 -8.78 10.37
C GLY A 404 -7.78 -8.02 9.66
N SER A 405 -7.45 -7.33 8.56
CA SER A 405 -8.47 -6.66 7.75
C SER A 405 -9.30 -7.68 6.99
N ASN A 406 -10.62 -7.59 7.14
CA ASN A 406 -11.60 -8.39 6.42
C ASN A 406 -12.49 -7.46 5.62
N TYR A 407 -12.54 -7.67 4.30
CA TYR A 407 -13.35 -6.93 3.34
C TYR A 407 -14.50 -7.82 2.90
N VAL A 408 -15.70 -7.53 3.39
CA VAL A 408 -16.83 -8.45 3.30
C VAL A 408 -18.11 -7.71 2.91
N ASN A 409 -18.69 -8.17 1.82
CA ASN A 409 -20.05 -7.87 1.46
C ASN A 409 -21.00 -8.74 2.32
N LEU A 410 -21.24 -8.28 3.56
CA LEU A 410 -22.07 -8.97 4.54
C LEU A 410 -23.55 -8.62 4.37
N THR A 411 -24.38 -9.62 4.06
CA THR A 411 -25.83 -9.48 4.03
C THR A 411 -26.45 -10.25 5.19
N ALA A 412 -27.09 -9.54 6.13
CA ALA A 412 -27.75 -10.14 7.29
C ALA A 412 -28.99 -9.34 7.74
N ALA A 413 -30.01 -9.31 6.89
CA ALA A 413 -31.15 -8.38 6.99
C ALA A 413 -32.00 -8.46 8.29
N ALA A 414 -31.86 -9.50 9.11
CA ALA A 414 -32.58 -9.64 10.38
C ALA A 414 -31.73 -9.31 11.62
N THR A 415 -30.43 -9.01 11.44
CA THR A 415 -29.53 -8.64 12.51
C THR A 415 -29.86 -7.25 13.05
N LYS A 416 -30.13 -7.18 14.36
CA LYS A 416 -30.47 -5.96 15.10
C LYS A 416 -29.32 -5.45 15.96
N ALA A 417 -28.48 -6.36 16.43
CA ALA A 417 -27.31 -6.04 17.24
C ALA A 417 -26.06 -6.64 16.63
N LEU A 418 -25.10 -5.77 16.30
CA LEU A 418 -23.77 -6.14 15.84
C LEU A 418 -22.75 -5.80 16.92
N THR A 419 -22.00 -6.79 17.38
CA THR A 419 -20.80 -6.55 18.20
C THR A 419 -19.57 -6.94 17.39
N VAL A 420 -18.58 -6.07 17.31
CA VAL A 420 -17.32 -6.31 16.60
C VAL A 420 -16.17 -6.25 17.60
N GLY A 421 -15.37 -7.31 17.64
CA GLY A 421 -14.13 -7.37 18.42
C GLY A 421 -12.99 -7.93 17.60
N GLY A 422 -11.82 -8.09 18.22
CA GLY A 422 -10.62 -8.63 17.57
C GLY A 422 -9.51 -7.60 17.39
N THR A 423 -8.67 -7.83 16.37
CA THR A 423 -7.42 -7.08 16.15
C THR A 423 -7.33 -6.45 14.77
N GLY A 424 -8.40 -6.47 13.97
CA GLY A 424 -8.38 -5.93 12.62
C GLY A 424 -9.70 -5.29 12.19
N LEU A 425 -9.70 -4.71 11.00
CA LEU A 425 -10.85 -4.01 10.42
C LEU A 425 -11.91 -5.01 9.93
N LEU A 426 -13.18 -4.74 10.22
CA LEU A 426 -14.31 -5.32 9.52
C LEU A 426 -14.90 -4.26 8.58
N ASP A 427 -14.69 -4.41 7.27
CA ASP A 427 -15.19 -3.50 6.25
C ASP A 427 -16.46 -4.09 5.60
N ILE A 428 -17.59 -3.39 5.76
CA ILE A 428 -18.93 -3.75 5.27
C ILE A 428 -19.47 -2.59 4.43
N ASP A 429 -18.78 -2.24 3.34
CA ASP A 429 -19.03 -1.02 2.57
C ASP A 429 -19.97 -1.17 1.36
N ALA A 430 -20.45 -2.39 1.04
CA ALA A 430 -21.30 -2.62 -0.14
C ALA A 430 -22.69 -3.27 0.11
N THR A 431 -22.92 -4.04 1.18
CA THR A 431 -24.24 -4.66 1.46
C THR A 431 -24.74 -4.42 2.88
N ASP A 432 -26.06 -4.46 2.99
CA ASP A 432 -26.85 -3.86 4.05
C ASP A 432 -27.20 -4.82 5.21
N LEU A 433 -27.10 -4.28 6.41
CA LEU A 433 -27.67 -4.81 7.65
C LEU A 433 -29.01 -4.10 7.91
N ALA A 434 -30.00 -4.31 7.04
CA ALA A 434 -31.24 -3.52 6.94
C ALA A 434 -32.13 -3.40 8.21
N ALA A 435 -31.82 -4.12 9.29
CA ALA A 435 -32.53 -4.07 10.56
C ALA A 435 -31.63 -3.69 11.74
N LEU A 436 -30.42 -3.19 11.48
CA LEU A 436 -29.41 -2.93 12.50
C LEU A 436 -29.82 -1.75 13.37
N GLU A 437 -30.05 -2.04 14.65
CA GLU A 437 -30.42 -1.02 15.65
C GLU A 437 -29.20 -0.55 16.46
N THR A 438 -28.24 -1.46 16.70
CA THR A 438 -27.07 -1.19 17.56
C THR A 438 -25.79 -1.78 16.98
N ALA A 439 -24.71 -0.99 17.01
CA ALA A 439 -23.36 -1.44 16.68
C ALA A 439 -22.41 -1.14 17.86
N THR A 440 -21.69 -2.14 18.34
CA THR A 440 -20.71 -2.00 19.41
C THR A 440 -19.35 -2.51 18.96
N VAL A 441 -18.29 -1.74 19.15
CA VAL A 441 -16.92 -2.11 18.75
C VAL A 441 -16.00 -2.17 19.96
N THR A 442 -15.17 -3.21 20.04
CA THR A 442 -14.31 -3.49 21.20
C THR A 442 -12.91 -3.97 20.82
N GLY A 443 -11.96 -3.84 21.75
CA GLY A 443 -10.59 -4.31 21.60
C GLY A 443 -9.77 -3.38 20.71
N SER A 444 -9.15 -3.94 19.67
CA SER A 444 -8.41 -3.17 18.66
C SER A 444 -9.04 -3.33 17.28
N ALA A 445 -10.30 -3.75 17.22
CA ALA A 445 -11.01 -3.95 15.98
C ALA A 445 -11.47 -2.62 15.39
N GLY A 446 -11.43 -2.52 14.07
CA GLY A 446 -12.07 -1.45 13.32
C GLY A 446 -13.40 -1.90 12.72
N LEU A 447 -14.26 -0.95 12.38
CA LEU A 447 -15.53 -1.20 11.70
C LEU A 447 -15.78 -0.13 10.65
N LYS A 448 -16.13 -0.51 9.43
CA LYS A 448 -16.66 0.42 8.42
C LYS A 448 -18.03 -0.06 7.96
N LEU A 449 -19.04 0.78 8.16
CA LEU A 449 -20.41 0.57 7.68
C LEU A 449 -20.62 1.35 6.37
N ASN A 450 -21.48 0.84 5.49
CA ASN A 450 -21.80 1.48 4.22
C ASN A 450 -22.75 2.69 4.36
N GLY A 451 -23.45 2.79 5.49
CA GLY A 451 -24.33 3.93 5.81
C GLY A 451 -25.79 3.76 5.40
N ALA A 452 -26.17 2.66 4.76
CA ALA A 452 -27.56 2.30 4.47
C ALA A 452 -28.34 2.02 5.77
N GLU A 453 -27.65 1.63 6.84
CA GLU A 453 -28.23 1.32 8.14
C GLU A 453 -28.71 2.57 8.91
N ASN A 454 -28.50 3.78 8.37
CA ASN A 454 -28.80 5.04 9.05
C ASN A 454 -30.29 5.26 9.37
N ASP A 455 -31.19 4.53 8.71
CA ASP A 455 -32.64 4.62 8.91
C ASP A 455 -33.13 3.78 10.10
N THR A 456 -32.30 2.85 10.58
CA THR A 456 -32.61 1.86 11.62
C THR A 456 -31.71 1.98 12.83
N LEU A 457 -30.48 2.48 12.68
CA LEU A 457 -29.54 2.67 13.77
C LEU A 457 -30.10 3.59 14.87
N THR A 458 -29.93 3.15 16.11
CA THR A 458 -30.33 3.86 17.33
C THR A 458 -29.16 4.17 18.25
N ALA A 459 -28.08 3.39 18.17
CA ALA A 459 -26.85 3.64 18.91
C ALA A 459 -25.63 3.01 18.22
N VAL A 460 -24.52 3.76 18.21
CA VAL A 460 -23.19 3.26 17.91
C VAL A 460 -22.30 3.53 19.12
N ASP A 461 -21.63 2.48 19.61
CA ASP A 461 -20.77 2.51 20.80
C ASP A 461 -19.38 1.97 20.46
N THR A 462 -18.39 2.85 20.42
CA THR A 462 -16.98 2.52 20.14
C THR A 462 -16.11 2.70 21.39
N THR A 463 -16.71 2.94 22.57
CA THR A 463 -16.01 3.15 23.85
C THR A 463 -15.02 2.04 24.23
N GLY A 464 -15.24 0.84 23.70
CA GLY A 464 -14.41 -0.33 23.96
C GLY A 464 -13.25 -0.53 22.98
N THR A 465 -13.10 0.28 21.92
CA THR A 465 -12.09 0.06 20.86
C THR A 465 -11.03 1.14 20.78
N THR A 466 -9.84 0.73 20.32
CA THR A 466 -8.74 1.60 19.87
C THR A 466 -8.57 1.56 18.34
N GLY A 467 -9.44 0.84 17.62
CA GLY A 467 -9.42 0.75 16.16
C GLY A 467 -10.19 1.90 15.49
N THR A 468 -10.06 2.01 14.17
CA THR A 468 -10.80 3.01 13.38
C THR A 468 -12.23 2.55 13.13
N VAL A 469 -13.21 3.40 13.42
CA VAL A 469 -14.62 3.17 13.11
C VAL A 469 -15.12 4.23 12.15
N THR A 470 -15.79 3.81 11.09
CA THR A 470 -16.43 4.69 10.10
C THR A 470 -17.90 4.35 10.01
N ALA A 471 -18.76 5.32 10.34
CA ALA A 471 -20.20 5.11 10.34
C ALA A 471 -20.95 6.37 9.88
N THR A 472 -22.01 6.15 9.13
CA THR A 472 -22.98 7.19 8.79
C THR A 472 -24.23 7.01 9.63
N ILE A 473 -24.63 8.03 10.37
CA ILE A 473 -25.78 7.97 11.28
C ILE A 473 -26.85 9.00 10.93
N ASN A 474 -28.08 8.74 11.37
CA ASN A 474 -29.13 9.75 11.38
C ASN A 474 -29.16 10.46 12.74
N GLY A 475 -28.91 11.77 12.75
CA GLY A 475 -28.80 12.58 13.97
C GLY A 475 -30.09 12.72 14.79
N ASP A 476 -31.23 12.29 14.25
CA ASP A 476 -32.51 12.22 14.97
C ASP A 476 -32.77 10.86 15.63
N LEU A 477 -32.12 9.81 15.13
CA LEU A 477 -32.38 8.42 15.52
C LEU A 477 -31.28 7.86 16.41
N ALA A 478 -30.01 8.05 16.01
CA ALA A 478 -28.87 7.37 16.60
C ALA A 478 -28.05 8.25 17.53
N THR A 479 -27.68 7.73 18.70
CA THR A 479 -26.58 8.28 19.50
C THR A 479 -25.24 7.73 19.02
N TYR A 480 -24.18 8.53 19.15
CA TYR A 480 -22.81 8.06 18.95
C TYR A 480 -22.01 8.28 20.23
N THR A 481 -21.32 7.25 20.70
CA THR A 481 -20.44 7.34 21.87
C THR A 481 -19.10 6.71 21.53
N GLY A 482 -18.11 7.58 21.42
CA GLY A 482 -16.82 7.32 20.87
C GLY A 482 -15.79 6.69 21.81
N GLY A 483 -14.72 6.18 21.21
CA GLY A 483 -13.70 5.31 21.79
C GLY A 483 -12.44 6.02 22.24
N ALA A 484 -11.32 5.29 22.23
CA ALA A 484 -9.96 5.83 22.26
C ALA A 484 -9.28 5.68 20.87
N GLY A 485 -10.08 5.30 19.86
CA GLY A 485 -9.65 4.93 18.52
C GLY A 485 -9.65 6.13 17.59
N VAL A 486 -10.04 5.92 16.34
CA VAL A 486 -10.32 7.00 15.40
C VAL A 486 -11.76 6.82 14.93
N ASP A 487 -12.63 7.72 15.32
CA ASP A 487 -14.05 7.69 15.01
C ASP A 487 -14.38 8.69 13.90
N ASN A 488 -14.68 8.18 12.71
CA ASN A 488 -15.10 8.93 11.53
C ASN A 488 -16.62 8.84 11.38
N VAL A 489 -17.33 9.89 11.78
CA VAL A 489 -18.80 9.92 11.85
C VAL A 489 -19.35 10.92 10.84
N SER A 490 -20.16 10.44 9.89
CA SER A 490 -20.93 11.32 9.00
C SER A 490 -22.40 11.35 9.43
N VAL A 491 -23.01 12.53 9.41
CA VAL A 491 -24.45 12.67 9.67
C VAL A 491 -25.19 12.69 8.32
N ALA A 492 -26.15 11.79 8.12
CA ALA A 492 -26.90 11.66 6.86
C ALA A 492 -27.93 12.79 6.65
N ASN A 493 -28.43 13.37 7.74
CA ASN A 493 -29.51 14.37 7.76
C ASN A 493 -29.16 15.64 8.56
N PRO A 494 -28.02 16.31 8.31
CA PRO A 494 -27.62 17.47 9.11
C PRO A 494 -28.61 18.64 8.99
N GLY A 495 -29.39 18.72 7.90
CA GLY A 495 -30.45 19.73 7.72
C GLY A 495 -31.68 19.59 8.62
N THR A 496 -31.76 18.52 9.40
CA THR A 496 -32.70 18.40 10.53
C THR A 496 -31.93 18.57 11.83
N ALA A 497 -32.52 19.26 12.80
CA ALA A 497 -31.82 19.61 14.04
C ALA A 497 -31.45 18.35 14.83
N ILE A 498 -30.15 18.03 14.84
CA ILE A 498 -29.59 16.85 15.50
C ILE A 498 -30.08 16.80 16.96
N SER A 499 -30.81 15.74 17.30
CA SER A 499 -31.51 15.60 18.58
C SER A 499 -30.95 14.50 19.46
N LYS A 500 -29.98 13.74 18.94
CA LYS A 500 -29.19 12.76 19.68
C LYS A 500 -27.78 13.26 19.90
N ALA A 501 -27.22 12.91 21.06
CA ALA A 501 -25.86 13.27 21.40
C ALA A 501 -24.87 12.50 20.52
N ILE A 502 -23.83 13.20 20.09
CA ILE A 502 -22.68 12.66 19.37
C ILE A 502 -21.46 13.07 20.18
N SER A 503 -20.70 12.09 20.65
CA SER A 503 -19.44 12.29 21.35
C SER A 503 -18.41 11.37 20.71
N LEU A 504 -17.30 11.89 20.20
CA LEU A 504 -16.28 11.11 19.50
C LEU A 504 -15.21 10.51 20.43
N GLY A 505 -15.12 11.02 21.66
CA GLY A 505 -14.38 10.33 22.72
C GLY A 505 -12.94 10.80 22.79
N ALA A 506 -11.99 9.88 22.78
CA ALA A 506 -10.57 10.20 22.68
C ALA A 506 -10.05 9.67 21.34
N GLY A 507 -9.11 10.37 20.73
CA GLY A 507 -8.67 10.02 19.39
C GLY A 507 -8.44 11.28 18.55
N ASP A 508 -7.98 11.09 17.32
CA ASP A 508 -8.03 12.16 16.34
C ASP A 508 -9.27 11.90 15.48
N ASP A 509 -10.43 12.35 15.96
CA ASP A 509 -11.72 11.95 15.41
C ASP A 509 -12.23 12.92 14.35
N THR A 510 -13.27 12.53 13.62
CA THR A 510 -13.89 13.38 12.59
C THR A 510 -15.42 13.32 12.65
N LEU A 511 -16.06 14.49 12.77
CA LEU A 511 -17.50 14.66 12.60
C LEU A 511 -17.79 15.42 11.31
N ASP A 512 -18.49 14.76 10.38
CA ASP A 512 -18.86 15.31 9.09
C ASP A 512 -20.34 15.67 9.02
N LEU A 513 -20.59 16.98 8.80
CA LEU A 513 -21.91 17.58 8.65
C LEU A 513 -22.13 18.17 7.24
N SER A 514 -21.25 17.91 6.26
CA SER A 514 -21.29 18.56 4.96
C SER A 514 -22.36 18.01 4.00
N ALA A 515 -23.01 16.89 4.35
CA ALA A 515 -24.00 16.23 3.50
C ALA A 515 -25.23 17.11 3.13
N ALA A 516 -25.56 18.11 3.94
CA ALA A 516 -26.54 19.16 3.66
C ALA A 516 -26.33 20.34 4.61
N THR A 517 -26.94 21.50 4.33
CA THR A 517 -26.89 22.67 5.23
C THR A 517 -27.36 22.32 6.64
N PRO A 518 -26.50 22.37 7.67
CA PRO A 518 -26.87 21.96 9.01
C PRO A 518 -27.91 22.87 9.66
N ALA A 519 -28.90 22.28 10.30
CA ALA A 519 -29.75 22.99 11.25
C ALA A 519 -29.03 23.08 12.60
N ILE A 520 -29.32 24.12 13.39
CA ILE A 520 -28.76 24.25 14.73
C ILE A 520 -29.12 23.01 15.57
N PRO A 521 -28.13 22.26 16.08
CA PRO A 521 -28.38 21.08 16.90
C PRO A 521 -29.21 21.42 18.14
N THR A 522 -29.95 20.44 18.64
CA THR A 522 -30.61 20.51 19.96
C THR A 522 -29.83 19.75 21.02
N ALA A 523 -29.16 18.66 20.61
CA ALA A 523 -28.18 17.95 21.40
C ALA A 523 -26.78 18.59 21.27
N ASP A 524 -25.89 18.22 22.19
CA ASP A 524 -24.50 18.66 22.17
C ASP A 524 -23.66 17.68 21.35
N LEU A 525 -22.70 18.22 20.60
CA LEU A 525 -21.78 17.52 19.72
C LEU A 525 -20.36 17.72 20.28
N ALA A 526 -19.70 16.65 20.69
CA ALA A 526 -18.36 16.74 21.26
C ALA A 526 -17.36 15.97 20.39
N GLY A 527 -16.22 16.58 20.05
CA GLY A 527 -15.04 15.85 19.57
C GLY A 527 -14.49 15.04 20.72
N GLY A 528 -13.85 15.72 21.67
CA GLY A 528 -13.47 15.13 22.95
C GLY A 528 -12.00 15.40 23.26
N GLU A 529 -11.20 14.35 23.45
CA GLU A 529 -9.77 14.48 23.75
C GLU A 529 -8.93 14.06 22.54
N GLY A 530 -8.11 14.96 22.00
CA GLY A 530 -7.19 14.64 20.91
C GLY A 530 -7.20 15.75 19.87
N THR A 531 -7.06 15.41 18.60
CA THR A 531 -7.12 16.39 17.51
C THR A 531 -8.37 16.15 16.66
N ASP A 532 -9.48 16.72 17.10
CA ASP A 532 -10.78 16.43 16.51
C ASP A 532 -11.12 17.38 15.36
N THR A 533 -11.69 16.82 14.28
CA THR A 533 -12.00 17.55 13.06
C THR A 533 -13.50 17.68 12.83
N LEU A 534 -13.99 18.90 12.72
CA LEU A 534 -15.34 19.21 12.27
C LEU A 534 -15.33 19.49 10.76
N VAL A 535 -16.12 18.75 9.97
CA VAL A 535 -16.23 18.95 8.51
C VAL A 535 -17.53 19.67 8.16
N LEU A 536 -17.42 20.75 7.40
CA LEU A 536 -18.54 21.57 6.94
C LEU A 536 -18.36 21.97 5.48
N ALA A 537 -19.46 22.19 4.76
CA ALA A 537 -19.37 22.94 3.52
C ALA A 537 -19.02 24.41 3.82
N ALA A 538 -18.22 25.07 2.98
CA ALA A 538 -17.75 26.43 3.23
C ALA A 538 -18.90 27.45 3.48
N ALA A 539 -19.99 27.36 2.71
CA ALA A 539 -21.16 28.23 2.88
C ALA A 539 -21.88 28.01 4.23
N ASP A 540 -21.88 26.77 4.71
CA ASP A 540 -22.50 26.42 5.99
C ASP A 540 -21.64 26.88 7.16
N ALA A 541 -20.32 26.74 7.07
CA ALA A 541 -19.39 27.29 8.07
C ALA A 541 -19.57 28.82 8.22
N VAL A 542 -19.70 29.55 7.12
CA VAL A 542 -20.00 31.00 7.13
C VAL A 542 -21.35 31.29 7.79
N SER A 543 -22.38 30.49 7.49
CA SER A 543 -23.71 30.72 8.07
C SER A 543 -23.79 30.36 9.56
N LEU A 544 -23.14 29.28 9.99
CA LEU A 544 -23.19 28.77 11.35
C LEU A 544 -22.34 29.63 12.30
N SER A 545 -21.17 30.08 11.83
CA SER A 545 -20.29 30.99 12.59
C SER A 545 -20.82 32.42 12.68
N GLY A 546 -21.85 32.80 11.91
CA GLY A 546 -22.46 34.13 12.00
C GLY A 546 -23.15 34.45 13.33
N ALA A 547 -23.33 33.46 14.22
CA ALA A 547 -23.83 33.64 15.58
C ALA A 547 -23.36 32.53 16.53
N ALA A 548 -23.17 32.86 17.81
CA ALA A 548 -22.77 31.91 18.88
C ALA A 548 -23.82 30.83 19.25
N THR A 549 -24.87 30.62 18.45
CA THR A 549 -25.87 29.57 18.73
C THR A 549 -25.37 28.17 18.39
N PHE A 550 -24.55 28.05 17.35
CA PHE A 550 -23.92 26.78 16.98
C PHE A 550 -22.74 26.48 17.91
N GLU A 551 -21.96 27.51 18.25
CA GLU A 551 -20.92 27.48 19.28
C GLU A 551 -21.37 26.77 20.57
N GLY A 552 -22.49 27.19 21.15
CA GLY A 552 -23.00 26.57 22.39
C GLY A 552 -23.50 25.13 22.24
N LYS A 553 -23.33 24.49 21.07
CA LYS A 553 -23.71 23.10 20.77
C LYS A 553 -22.52 22.22 20.40
N ILE A 554 -21.34 22.79 20.17
CA ILE A 554 -20.13 22.06 19.85
C ILE A 554 -19.10 22.23 20.98
N SER A 555 -18.17 21.29 21.11
CA SER A 555 -17.06 21.40 22.06
C SER A 555 -15.96 20.36 21.78
N GLY A 556 -14.72 20.69 22.09
CA GLY A 556 -13.56 19.79 21.94
C GLY A 556 -13.22 19.50 20.48
N PHE A 557 -13.31 20.49 19.59
CA PHE A 557 -12.82 20.40 18.22
C PHE A 557 -11.60 21.32 18.04
N GLU A 558 -10.50 20.77 17.54
CA GLU A 558 -9.27 21.54 17.31
C GLU A 558 -9.11 21.94 15.84
N ARG A 559 -9.81 21.25 14.92
CA ARG A 559 -9.71 21.45 13.48
C ARG A 559 -11.07 21.67 12.83
N LEU A 560 -11.12 22.65 11.91
CA LEU A 560 -12.23 22.83 10.99
C LEU A 560 -11.77 22.43 9.58
N SER A 561 -12.48 21.52 8.94
CA SER A 561 -12.30 21.19 7.54
C SER A 561 -13.44 21.77 6.72
N VAL A 562 -13.10 22.60 5.73
CA VAL A 562 -14.08 23.16 4.80
C VAL A 562 -13.89 22.61 3.39
N GLU A 563 -15.00 22.20 2.79
CA GLU A 563 -15.04 21.84 1.37
C GLU A 563 -14.77 23.06 0.47
N ALA A 564 -14.76 22.84 -0.85
CA ALA A 564 -14.42 23.88 -1.83
C ALA A 564 -15.29 25.14 -1.67
N VAL A 565 -14.63 26.30 -1.65
CA VAL A 565 -15.32 27.59 -1.44
C VAL A 565 -16.03 28.01 -2.72
N ALA A 566 -17.36 28.13 -2.66
CA ALA A 566 -18.20 28.47 -3.80
C ALA A 566 -18.82 29.88 -3.73
N ALA A 567 -18.54 30.63 -2.67
CA ALA A 567 -18.98 32.00 -2.46
C ALA A 567 -18.05 32.71 -1.47
N THR A 568 -17.84 34.02 -1.65
CA THR A 568 -17.10 34.82 -0.68
C THR A 568 -17.81 34.82 0.67
N GLY A 569 -17.06 34.59 1.75
CA GLY A 569 -17.62 34.58 3.09
C GLY A 569 -16.58 34.65 4.19
N THR A 570 -17.04 34.99 5.38
CA THR A 570 -16.23 35.07 6.58
C THR A 570 -16.66 33.96 7.53
N ILE A 571 -15.70 33.18 8.00
CA ILE A 571 -15.87 32.19 9.06
C ILE A 571 -15.32 32.82 10.34
N ASP A 572 -16.17 32.95 11.35
CA ASP A 572 -15.78 33.45 12.67
C ASP A 572 -15.45 32.26 13.58
N LEU A 573 -14.15 32.06 13.87
CA LEU A 573 -13.67 30.90 14.62
C LEU A 573 -13.98 30.98 16.13
N ASP A 574 -14.22 32.18 16.68
CA ASP A 574 -14.73 32.36 18.06
C ASP A 574 -16.12 31.72 18.25
N ASN A 575 -16.87 31.54 17.15
CA ASN A 575 -18.18 30.89 17.15
C ASN A 575 -18.11 29.43 16.62
N LEU A 576 -16.90 28.89 16.49
CA LEU A 576 -16.61 27.51 16.10
C LEU A 576 -15.56 26.89 17.04
N ASP A 577 -15.87 26.85 18.33
CA ASP A 577 -15.12 26.25 19.43
C ASP A 577 -13.70 26.80 19.59
N ASP A 578 -13.51 28.09 19.26
CA ASP A 578 -12.21 28.75 19.24
C ASP A 578 -11.16 27.98 18.39
N ILE A 579 -11.61 27.25 17.34
CA ILE A 579 -10.75 26.44 16.47
C ILE A 579 -9.63 27.29 15.86
N ASN A 580 -8.40 26.81 16.00
CA ASN A 580 -7.20 27.50 15.52
C ASN A 580 -6.45 26.76 14.40
N TYR A 581 -7.04 25.70 13.84
CA TYR A 581 -6.53 24.96 12.70
C TYR A 581 -7.64 24.80 11.66
N VAL A 582 -7.42 25.32 10.45
CA VAL A 582 -8.39 25.22 9.35
C VAL A 582 -7.79 24.48 8.16
N VAL A 583 -8.48 23.46 7.67
CA VAL A 583 -8.18 22.76 6.42
C VAL A 583 -9.13 23.28 5.35
N THR A 584 -8.60 23.76 4.22
CA THR A 584 -9.42 24.23 3.10
C THR A 584 -9.17 23.40 1.84
N ALA A 585 -10.25 23.10 1.12
CA ALA A 585 -10.21 22.45 -0.19
C ALA A 585 -10.12 23.46 -1.36
N GLY A 586 -9.53 24.62 -1.11
CA GLY A 586 -9.29 25.68 -2.10
C GLY A 586 -10.50 26.52 -2.48
N ASN A 587 -10.22 27.64 -3.15
CA ASN A 587 -11.20 28.65 -3.51
C ASN A 587 -11.65 28.51 -4.97
N GLY A 588 -12.97 28.51 -5.19
CA GLY A 588 -13.56 28.60 -6.51
C GLY A 588 -13.42 30.01 -7.10
N GLY A 589 -13.32 30.08 -8.43
CA GLY A 589 -12.98 31.32 -9.14
C GLY A 589 -13.84 32.54 -8.79
N GLY A 590 -13.20 33.57 -8.25
CA GLY A 590 -13.75 34.86 -7.85
C GLY A 590 -14.28 34.91 -6.42
N PHE A 591 -13.87 34.00 -5.54
CA PHE A 591 -14.36 33.91 -4.17
C PHE A 591 -13.22 33.94 -3.14
N ASP A 592 -13.36 34.81 -2.15
CA ASP A 592 -12.41 34.94 -1.05
C ASP A 592 -12.96 34.28 0.22
N LEU A 593 -12.10 33.60 0.97
CA LEU A 593 -12.44 33.02 2.25
C LEU A 593 -11.72 33.80 3.35
N THR A 594 -12.46 34.44 4.23
CA THR A 594 -11.89 35.07 5.42
C THR A 594 -12.05 34.15 6.62
N LEU A 595 -10.94 33.86 7.30
CA LEU A 595 -10.87 33.17 8.58
C LEU A 595 -10.65 34.24 9.64
N ASP A 596 -11.70 34.57 10.40
CA ASP A 596 -11.72 35.67 11.37
C ASP A 596 -11.59 35.16 12.82
N ASN A 597 -11.05 36.02 13.68
CA ASN A 597 -10.78 35.73 15.09
C ASN A 597 -9.86 34.52 15.35
N MET A 598 -8.93 34.25 14.44
CA MET A 598 -7.90 33.23 14.70
C MET A 598 -6.91 33.70 15.79
N LEU A 599 -6.27 32.79 16.51
CA LEU A 599 -5.28 33.11 17.54
C LEU A 599 -3.86 33.05 16.95
N SER A 600 -2.91 33.83 17.51
CA SER A 600 -1.49 33.69 17.13
C SER A 600 -1.04 32.23 17.31
N GLY A 601 -0.34 31.71 16.30
CA GLY A 601 -0.03 30.29 16.13
C GLY A 601 -1.07 29.53 15.29
N ALA A 602 -2.03 30.22 14.68
CA ALA A 602 -3.02 29.66 13.76
C ALA A 602 -2.39 28.80 12.67
N THR A 603 -3.06 27.72 12.26
CA THR A 603 -2.62 26.87 11.15
C THR A 603 -3.67 26.82 10.05
N VAL A 604 -3.27 27.07 8.80
CA VAL A 604 -4.12 26.92 7.62
C VAL A 604 -3.52 25.89 6.68
N GLU A 605 -4.22 24.79 6.46
CA GLU A 605 -3.83 23.73 5.54
C GLU A 605 -4.56 23.82 4.21
N LEU A 606 -3.80 23.97 3.13
CA LEU A 606 -4.28 24.11 1.76
C LEU A 606 -4.14 22.77 1.03
N THR A 607 -5.28 22.10 0.81
CA THR A 607 -5.29 20.71 0.30
C THR A 607 -5.59 20.60 -1.20
N ALA A 608 -6.05 21.69 -1.84
CA ALA A 608 -6.44 21.69 -3.25
C ALA A 608 -6.19 23.05 -3.92
N ALA A 609 -6.58 23.15 -5.20
CA ALA A 609 -6.30 24.32 -6.02
C ALA A 609 -7.24 25.49 -5.70
N SER A 610 -6.70 26.69 -5.73
CA SER A 610 -7.45 27.94 -5.70
C SER A 610 -7.24 28.71 -7.01
N ALA A 611 -8.25 29.39 -7.53
CA ALA A 611 -8.07 30.14 -8.77
C ALA A 611 -7.14 31.35 -8.54
N VAL A 612 -6.50 31.80 -9.62
CA VAL A 612 -5.58 32.94 -9.54
C VAL A 612 -6.36 34.21 -9.21
N GLY A 613 -6.02 34.84 -8.09
CA GLY A 613 -6.68 36.06 -7.59
C GLY A 613 -7.76 35.80 -6.54
N ASP A 614 -7.98 34.55 -6.15
CA ASP A 614 -8.81 34.19 -4.99
C ASP A 614 -7.93 34.13 -3.75
N ASP A 615 -8.44 34.68 -2.65
CA ASP A 615 -7.67 34.88 -1.43
C ASP A 615 -8.21 34.06 -0.26
N THR A 616 -7.31 33.46 0.50
CA THR A 616 -7.57 32.95 1.86
C THR A 616 -7.00 33.95 2.85
N ILE A 617 -7.88 34.76 3.42
CA ILE A 617 -7.51 35.85 4.34
C ILE A 617 -7.54 35.31 5.77
N VAL A 618 -6.41 35.40 6.46
CA VAL A 618 -6.25 35.03 7.87
C VAL A 618 -6.25 36.30 8.71
N SER A 619 -7.27 36.48 9.54
CA SER A 619 -7.39 37.61 10.45
C SER A 619 -7.25 37.15 11.90
N LEU A 620 -6.20 37.64 12.57
CA LEU A 620 -5.97 37.36 13.98
C LEU A 620 -6.89 38.19 14.87
N LYS A 621 -7.35 37.60 15.97
CA LYS A 621 -8.18 38.24 17.00
C LYS A 621 -7.46 39.40 17.70
N ASP A 622 -6.17 39.23 17.94
CA ASP A 622 -5.27 40.28 18.44
C ASP A 622 -4.08 40.34 17.49
N ASP A 623 -4.08 41.38 16.66
CA ASP A 623 -3.05 41.70 15.65
C ASP A 623 -2.21 42.92 16.08
N THR A 624 -2.27 43.26 17.37
CA THR A 624 -1.55 44.41 17.95
C THR A 624 -0.22 44.02 18.57
N GLY A 625 0.10 42.72 18.53
CA GLY A 625 1.36 42.16 18.97
C GLY A 625 2.53 42.65 18.14
N THR A 626 3.72 42.18 18.48
CA THR A 626 4.93 42.38 17.66
C THR A 626 5.65 41.04 17.45
N SER A 627 4.92 39.94 17.59
CA SER A 627 5.43 38.56 17.56
C SER A 627 4.30 37.61 17.15
N ASP A 628 3.41 38.08 16.28
CA ASP A 628 2.28 37.30 15.81
C ASP A 628 2.76 36.25 14.79
N LEU A 629 2.19 35.04 14.88
CA LEU A 629 2.59 33.89 14.08
C LEU A 629 1.38 33.28 13.36
N VAL A 630 1.53 32.99 12.07
CA VAL A 630 0.60 32.17 11.28
C VAL A 630 1.37 31.06 10.57
N ASN A 631 0.86 29.84 10.63
CA ASN A 631 1.40 28.68 9.94
C ASN A 631 0.53 28.32 8.74
N ILE A 632 1.16 28.01 7.61
CA ILE A 632 0.52 27.60 6.37
C ILE A 632 1.06 26.22 6.00
N ILE A 633 0.19 25.28 5.68
CA ILE A 633 0.60 23.96 5.21
C ILE A 633 0.14 23.81 3.76
N THR A 634 1.05 23.50 2.84
CA THR A 634 0.69 23.14 1.47
C THR A 634 0.70 21.63 1.33
N SER A 635 -0.48 21.01 1.30
CA SER A 635 -0.65 19.56 1.20
C SER A 635 -1.47 19.15 -0.04
N ALA A 636 -1.40 19.94 -1.11
CA ALA A 636 -2.12 19.66 -2.34
C ALA A 636 -1.42 18.62 -3.23
N ALA A 637 -2.11 18.14 -4.27
CA ALA A 637 -1.51 17.26 -5.28
C ALA A 637 -0.35 17.95 -6.03
N ASN A 638 0.49 17.16 -6.70
CA ASN A 638 1.60 17.69 -7.49
C ASN A 638 1.16 18.65 -8.61
N GLY A 639 1.83 19.79 -8.74
CA GLY A 639 1.59 20.79 -9.78
C GLY A 639 0.42 21.73 -9.48
N VAL A 640 -0.08 21.74 -8.25
CA VAL A 640 -1.23 22.56 -7.84
C VAL A 640 -0.80 23.95 -7.39
N ASN A 641 -1.50 24.98 -7.89
CA ASN A 641 -1.49 26.32 -7.33
C ASN A 641 -2.51 26.40 -6.18
N VAL A 642 -2.03 26.56 -4.94
CA VAL A 642 -2.88 26.63 -3.75
C VAL A 642 -3.48 28.03 -3.52
N GLY A 643 -3.13 29.01 -4.37
CA GLY A 643 -3.75 30.34 -4.38
C GLY A 643 -2.95 31.40 -3.64
N GLN A 644 -3.66 32.43 -3.20
CA GLN A 644 -3.15 33.49 -2.34
C GLN A 644 -3.56 33.23 -0.88
N VAL A 645 -2.64 33.49 0.04
CA VAL A 645 -2.94 33.63 1.47
C VAL A 645 -2.55 35.03 1.90
N THR A 646 -3.50 35.75 2.50
CA THR A 646 -3.27 37.07 3.11
C THR A 646 -3.22 36.97 4.62
N ALA A 647 -2.12 37.40 5.23
CA ALA A 647 -1.88 37.43 6.67
C ALA A 647 -1.36 38.83 7.06
N ASP A 648 -2.27 39.81 7.05
CA ASP A 648 -1.96 41.20 7.40
C ASP A 648 -1.54 41.32 8.87
N LYS A 649 -0.57 42.21 9.14
CA LYS A 649 -0.04 42.53 10.48
C LYS A 649 0.57 41.36 11.26
N VAL A 650 0.94 40.28 10.58
CA VAL A 650 1.61 39.14 11.21
C VAL A 650 3.12 39.25 11.01
N GLU A 651 3.92 39.25 12.07
CA GLU A 651 5.39 39.40 11.95
C GLU A 651 6.12 38.14 11.48
N SER A 652 5.57 36.95 11.76
CA SER A 652 6.19 35.66 11.47
C SER A 652 5.24 34.73 10.73
N ILE A 653 5.68 34.18 9.60
CA ILE A 653 4.93 33.19 8.82
C ILE A 653 5.71 31.88 8.79
N GLY A 654 5.09 30.78 9.24
CA GLY A 654 5.59 29.42 9.01
C GLY A 654 4.95 28.81 7.77
N ILE A 655 5.71 28.11 6.93
CA ILE A 655 5.19 27.38 5.78
C ILE A 655 5.74 25.96 5.80
N SER A 656 4.87 24.97 5.80
CA SER A 656 5.26 23.56 5.71
C SER A 656 4.75 22.92 4.42
N THR A 657 5.60 22.22 3.70
CA THR A 657 5.22 21.52 2.46
C THR A 657 5.15 20.01 2.63
N VAL A 658 4.13 19.39 2.05
CA VAL A 658 3.95 17.93 2.07
C VAL A 658 4.22 17.34 0.70
N ASP A 659 5.08 16.32 0.64
CA ASP A 659 5.22 15.50 -0.57
C ASP A 659 4.10 14.45 -0.66
N LYS A 660 3.22 14.57 -1.64
CA LYS A 660 2.13 13.60 -1.91
C LYS A 660 2.44 12.62 -3.04
N THR A 661 3.67 12.57 -3.53
CA THR A 661 4.05 11.59 -4.56
C THR A 661 4.54 10.27 -3.94
N SER A 662 4.07 9.15 -4.47
CA SER A 662 4.58 7.83 -4.11
C SER A 662 5.71 7.46 -5.08
N GLY A 663 6.98 7.76 -4.75
CA GLY A 663 8.12 7.40 -5.59
C GLY A 663 9.32 8.33 -5.44
N ALA A 664 10.17 8.38 -6.48
CA ALA A 664 11.35 9.24 -6.52
C ALA A 664 11.06 10.69 -6.99
N GLY A 665 9.80 11.00 -7.32
CA GLY A 665 9.38 12.38 -7.59
C GLY A 665 9.17 13.15 -6.29
N VAL A 666 8.96 14.46 -6.41
CA VAL A 666 8.55 15.33 -5.29
C VAL A 666 7.42 16.23 -5.77
N SER A 667 6.31 16.34 -5.03
CA SER A 667 5.22 17.23 -5.41
C SER A 667 5.64 18.69 -5.38
N THR A 668 5.20 19.47 -6.36
CA THR A 668 5.46 20.91 -6.43
C THR A 668 4.16 21.70 -6.28
N ASN A 669 4.08 22.59 -5.29
CA ASN A 669 2.97 23.52 -5.13
C ASN A 669 3.40 24.97 -5.35
N THR A 670 2.45 25.81 -5.76
CA THR A 670 2.65 27.26 -5.92
C THR A 670 1.77 27.99 -4.92
N LEU A 671 2.35 28.93 -4.19
CA LEU A 671 1.69 29.77 -3.19
C LEU A 671 2.03 31.22 -3.46
N THR A 672 1.02 32.10 -3.42
CA THR A 672 1.22 33.54 -3.29
C THR A 672 0.97 33.94 -1.85
N LEU A 673 1.91 34.64 -1.23
CA LEU A 673 1.79 35.12 0.15
C LEU A 673 1.68 36.64 0.15
N ASP A 674 0.68 37.15 0.85
CA ASP A 674 0.52 38.57 1.15
C ASP A 674 0.61 38.79 2.65
N ALA A 675 1.75 39.29 3.13
CA ALA A 675 2.00 39.49 4.55
C ALA A 675 2.73 40.83 4.75
N ASP A 676 1.95 41.91 4.89
CA ASP A 676 2.44 43.29 4.85
C ASP A 676 3.42 43.66 5.99
N ALA A 677 3.30 43.00 7.13
CA ALA A 677 4.14 43.20 8.31
C ALA A 677 5.13 42.04 8.59
N ALA A 678 5.12 40.99 7.78
CA ALA A 678 5.98 39.83 8.02
C ALA A 678 7.45 40.22 7.90
N THR A 679 8.21 40.04 8.97
CA THR A 679 9.66 40.23 9.00
C THR A 679 10.40 38.92 8.76
N SER A 680 9.77 37.79 9.10
CA SER A 680 10.34 36.45 8.97
C SER A 680 9.36 35.48 8.33
N ILE A 681 9.85 34.70 7.38
CA ILE A 681 9.18 33.54 6.81
C ILE A 681 10.07 32.32 7.05
N ASP A 682 9.56 31.31 7.75
CA ASP A 682 10.23 30.03 7.96
C ASP A 682 9.56 28.98 7.06
N VAL A 683 10.34 28.20 6.33
CA VAL A 683 9.85 27.23 5.34
C VAL A 683 10.46 25.86 5.62
N ASP A 684 9.63 24.86 5.84
CA ASP A 684 10.05 23.48 6.03
C ASP A 684 9.26 22.50 5.16
N GLY A 685 9.53 21.21 5.36
CA GLY A 685 8.78 20.14 4.73
C GLY A 685 9.47 19.50 3.53
N SER A 686 8.78 18.53 2.94
CA SER A 686 9.35 17.62 1.95
C SER A 686 8.93 17.88 0.51
N GLY A 687 7.87 18.67 0.30
CA GLY A 687 7.40 19.04 -1.04
C GLY A 687 8.18 20.23 -1.60
N ASN A 688 8.23 20.37 -2.92
CA ASN A 688 8.76 21.57 -3.58
C ASN A 688 7.76 22.73 -3.47
N LEU A 689 8.26 23.96 -3.33
CA LEU A 689 7.46 25.17 -3.23
C LEU A 689 7.91 26.21 -4.25
N VAL A 690 6.95 26.76 -5.00
CA VAL A 690 7.11 28.02 -5.72
C VAL A 690 6.40 29.09 -4.89
N LEU A 691 7.17 29.88 -4.15
CA LEU A 691 6.67 30.95 -3.31
C LEU A 691 6.75 32.29 -4.05
N THR A 692 5.62 32.97 -4.15
CA THR A 692 5.53 34.32 -4.70
C THR A 692 5.13 35.28 -3.58
N LEU A 693 5.95 36.30 -3.33
CA LEU A 693 5.60 37.38 -2.40
C LEU A 693 4.76 38.43 -3.12
N SER A 694 3.68 38.88 -2.49
CA SER A 694 2.86 40.00 -2.95
C SER A 694 3.68 41.29 -2.97
N ALA A 695 3.21 42.30 -3.72
CA ALA A 695 3.85 43.61 -3.70
C ALA A 695 3.72 44.36 -2.36
N SER A 696 2.82 43.90 -1.47
CA SER A 696 2.58 44.44 -0.13
C SER A 696 3.51 43.87 0.93
N SER A 697 4.13 42.70 0.69
CA SER A 697 5.00 42.01 1.66
C SER A 697 6.39 42.67 1.80
N THR A 698 6.44 44.00 1.97
CA THR A 698 7.66 44.81 1.86
C THR A 698 8.57 44.72 3.08
N GLU A 699 8.09 44.21 4.22
CA GLU A 699 8.86 44.15 5.47
C GLU A 699 9.67 42.85 5.65
N VAL A 700 9.57 41.90 4.70
CA VAL A 700 10.24 40.60 4.79
C VAL A 700 11.76 40.79 4.81
N ALA A 701 12.37 40.50 5.96
CA ALA A 701 13.82 40.59 6.14
C ALA A 701 14.49 39.23 6.02
N THR A 702 13.81 38.15 6.42
CA THR A 702 14.34 36.79 6.36
C THR A 702 13.34 35.80 5.76
N VAL A 703 13.82 34.98 4.83
CA VAL A 703 13.17 33.74 4.41
C VAL A 703 14.15 32.59 4.70
N ASP A 704 13.85 31.76 5.69
CA ASP A 704 14.69 30.64 6.08
C ASP A 704 14.02 29.34 5.65
N ALA A 705 14.58 28.66 4.64
CA ALA A 705 14.15 27.35 4.19
C ALA A 705 15.19 26.27 4.49
N SER A 706 16.10 26.52 5.44
CA SER A 706 17.23 25.61 5.73
C SER A 706 16.80 24.23 6.23
N ALA A 707 15.57 24.09 6.73
CA ALA A 707 14.98 22.82 7.15
C ALA A 707 14.22 22.08 6.03
N MET A 708 13.99 22.73 4.89
CA MET A 708 13.25 22.17 3.76
C MET A 708 14.08 21.10 3.04
N THR A 709 13.47 19.96 2.73
CA THR A 709 14.11 18.91 1.93
C THR A 709 13.67 18.92 0.46
N GLY A 710 12.51 19.50 0.18
CA GLY A 710 12.09 19.84 -1.18
C GLY A 710 12.81 21.08 -1.73
N ALA A 711 12.60 21.39 -3.00
CA ALA A 711 13.17 22.57 -3.65
C ALA A 711 12.30 23.82 -3.46
N LEU A 712 12.92 24.95 -3.12
CA LEU A 712 12.32 26.26 -3.06
C LEU A 712 12.60 27.07 -4.34
N THR A 713 11.55 27.66 -4.91
CA THR A 713 11.65 28.71 -5.93
C THR A 713 11.09 30.01 -5.38
N LEU A 714 11.91 31.06 -5.32
CA LEU A 714 11.54 32.36 -4.76
C LEU A 714 12.20 33.52 -5.51
N VAL A 715 11.47 34.64 -5.61
CA VAL A 715 12.00 35.94 -6.04
C VAL A 715 11.75 36.95 -4.92
N THR A 716 12.80 37.62 -4.43
CA THR A 716 12.64 38.72 -3.46
C THR A 716 11.99 39.96 -4.11
N LEU A 717 11.61 40.96 -3.32
CA LEU A 717 10.95 42.17 -3.84
C LEU A 717 11.96 43.28 -4.16
N GLN A 718 11.70 44.07 -5.20
CA GLN A 718 12.52 45.27 -5.51
C GLN A 718 12.22 46.47 -4.59
N GLY A 719 11.04 46.47 -3.97
CA GLY A 719 10.52 47.58 -3.15
C GLY A 719 10.43 47.24 -1.67
N ASP A 720 11.26 46.31 -1.20
CA ASP A 720 11.37 45.97 0.22
C ASP A 720 11.90 47.16 1.06
N SER A 721 11.49 47.22 2.32
CA SER A 721 11.88 48.25 3.28
C SER A 721 13.35 48.13 3.72
N GLY A 722 13.94 46.96 3.53
CA GLY A 722 15.34 46.64 3.77
C GLY A 722 15.76 45.37 3.02
N ALA A 723 17.05 45.05 3.05
CA ALA A 723 17.58 43.88 2.34
C ALA A 723 17.00 42.56 2.87
N THR A 724 16.63 41.66 1.96
CA THR A 724 16.10 40.34 2.29
C THR A 724 17.22 39.29 2.32
N THR A 725 17.27 38.47 3.37
CA THR A 725 18.12 37.27 3.44
C THR A 725 17.29 36.02 3.15
N VAL A 726 17.63 35.27 2.12
CA VAL A 726 16.99 34.01 1.76
C VAL A 726 17.99 32.87 1.94
N THR A 727 17.62 31.86 2.72
CA THR A 727 18.39 30.63 2.89
C THR A 727 17.58 29.47 2.32
N GLY A 728 18.14 28.72 1.37
CA GLY A 728 17.56 27.49 0.83
C GLY A 728 17.86 26.26 1.68
N GLY A 729 17.31 25.13 1.26
CA GLY A 729 17.27 23.87 2.00
C GLY A 729 18.30 22.85 1.51
N SER A 730 17.90 21.57 1.50
CA SER A 730 18.69 20.49 0.88
C SER A 730 18.23 20.12 -0.54
N GLY A 731 17.17 20.76 -1.03
CA GLY A 731 16.64 20.60 -2.38
C GLY A 731 17.46 21.37 -3.43
N SER A 732 17.15 21.20 -4.71
CA SER A 732 17.78 22.00 -5.77
C SER A 732 17.04 23.33 -5.94
N ASP A 733 17.50 24.37 -5.25
CA ASP A 733 16.74 25.60 -5.09
C ASP A 733 16.91 26.57 -6.27
N THR A 734 15.92 27.44 -6.51
CA THR A 734 15.99 28.53 -7.48
C THR A 734 15.65 29.86 -6.81
N LEU A 735 16.68 30.61 -6.43
CA LEU A 735 16.54 31.85 -5.67
C LEU A 735 16.91 33.04 -6.55
N THR A 736 16.08 34.07 -6.60
CA THR A 736 16.34 35.28 -7.39
C THR A 736 16.26 36.54 -6.54
N ALA A 737 17.34 37.30 -6.48
CA ALA A 737 17.39 38.57 -5.79
C ALA A 737 16.89 39.71 -6.69
N ALA A 738 15.96 40.51 -6.18
CA ALA A 738 15.42 41.70 -6.82
C ALA A 738 15.66 42.99 -6.02
N GLY A 739 15.88 42.90 -4.71
CA GLY A 739 16.14 43.99 -3.78
C GLY A 739 17.62 44.36 -3.71
N ALA A 740 17.90 45.58 -3.24
CA ALA A 740 19.27 46.06 -3.07
C ALA A 740 19.81 45.62 -1.70
N GLY A 741 20.91 44.87 -1.70
CA GLY A 741 21.55 44.36 -0.49
C GLY A 741 21.16 42.93 -0.15
N ASP A 742 20.29 42.30 -0.93
CA ASP A 742 19.81 40.94 -0.68
C ASP A 742 20.95 39.92 -0.54
N VAL A 743 20.74 38.95 0.32
CA VAL A 743 21.65 37.83 0.58
C VAL A 743 20.93 36.54 0.22
N LEU A 744 21.45 35.79 -0.75
CA LEU A 744 20.95 34.46 -1.10
C LEU A 744 21.97 33.41 -0.69
N VAL A 745 21.51 32.40 0.06
CA VAL A 745 22.27 31.22 0.44
C VAL A 745 21.52 30.01 -0.13
N GLY A 746 22.11 29.25 -1.05
CA GLY A 746 21.46 28.09 -1.69
C GLY A 746 21.25 26.94 -0.72
N GLY A 747 22.28 26.60 0.06
CA GLY A 747 22.19 25.54 1.07
C GLY A 747 22.93 24.29 0.61
N ALA A 748 22.28 23.14 0.63
CA ALA A 748 22.80 21.92 0.02
C ALA A 748 21.93 21.57 -1.20
N GLY A 749 22.50 20.99 -2.25
CA GLY A 749 21.73 20.69 -3.47
C GLY A 749 22.43 21.21 -4.70
N SER A 750 21.74 21.23 -5.84
CA SER A 750 22.27 21.90 -7.03
C SER A 750 21.50 23.19 -7.24
N ASP A 751 21.99 24.27 -6.65
CA ASP A 751 21.22 25.50 -6.51
C ASP A 751 21.41 26.45 -7.69
N THR A 752 20.38 27.22 -8.01
CA THR A 752 20.40 28.27 -9.01
C THR A 752 20.15 29.62 -8.37
N LEU A 753 21.20 30.43 -8.25
CA LEU A 753 21.14 31.76 -7.65
C LEU A 753 21.20 32.83 -8.74
N LYS A 754 20.19 33.70 -8.78
CA LYS A 754 20.01 34.73 -9.81
C LYS A 754 19.95 36.11 -9.21
N VAL A 755 20.38 37.10 -10.00
CA VAL A 755 20.21 38.53 -9.69
C VAL A 755 19.49 39.23 -10.81
N THR A 756 18.57 40.14 -10.47
CA THR A 756 18.06 41.10 -11.45
C THR A 756 19.12 42.17 -11.75
N THR A 757 19.01 42.90 -12.87
CA THR A 757 20.09 43.75 -13.34
C THR A 757 20.29 45.00 -12.47
N GLY A 758 21.53 45.26 -12.04
CA GLY A 758 21.93 46.53 -11.42
C GLY A 758 21.80 46.63 -9.90
N ILE A 759 21.62 45.51 -9.19
CA ILE A 759 21.56 45.45 -7.72
C ILE A 759 22.86 44.92 -7.11
N ALA A 760 23.22 45.41 -5.92
CA ALA A 760 24.31 44.86 -5.12
C ALA A 760 23.75 43.75 -4.22
N THR A 761 24.25 42.53 -4.34
CA THR A 761 23.73 41.35 -3.61
C THR A 761 24.89 40.44 -3.21
N THR A 762 24.63 39.55 -2.24
CA THR A 762 25.56 38.50 -1.83
C THR A 762 24.97 37.15 -2.20
N LEU A 763 25.69 36.33 -2.96
CA LEU A 763 25.27 34.99 -3.36
C LEU A 763 26.24 33.95 -2.77
N THR A 764 25.71 32.94 -2.10
CA THR A 764 26.47 31.79 -1.58
C THR A 764 25.76 30.53 -2.03
N GLY A 765 26.33 29.77 -2.97
CA GLY A 765 25.71 28.51 -3.44
C GLY A 765 25.57 27.50 -2.30
N GLY A 766 26.69 27.11 -1.71
CA GLY A 766 26.71 26.22 -0.56
C GLY A 766 27.36 24.89 -0.91
N ALA A 767 26.72 23.78 -0.56
CA ALA A 767 27.22 22.44 -0.86
C ALA A 767 26.52 21.85 -2.09
N GLY A 768 27.28 21.57 -3.14
CA GLY A 768 26.79 20.88 -4.34
C GLY A 768 27.22 21.60 -5.61
N THR A 769 26.51 21.38 -6.71
CA THR A 769 26.85 21.98 -8.02
C THR A 769 25.96 23.18 -8.28
N ASP A 770 26.46 24.36 -7.91
CA ASP A 770 25.67 25.58 -7.93
C ASP A 770 25.89 26.40 -9.20
N CYS A 771 24.82 27.00 -9.71
CA CYS A 771 24.82 27.87 -10.87
C CYS A 771 24.51 29.32 -10.47
N GLU A 772 25.44 30.23 -10.76
CA GLU A 772 25.21 31.68 -10.70
C GLU A 772 24.77 32.20 -12.08
N GLY A 773 23.65 32.92 -12.13
CA GLY A 773 23.11 33.48 -13.38
C GLY A 773 22.74 34.96 -13.27
N GLN A 774 23.22 35.78 -14.20
CA GLN A 774 22.60 37.09 -14.47
C GLN A 774 21.55 36.92 -15.57
N LYS A 775 20.41 37.59 -15.43
CA LYS A 775 19.34 37.58 -16.43
C LYS A 775 19.74 38.29 -17.72
#